data_AF-A0A6N3K829-F1
#
_entry.id   AF-A0A6N3K829-F1
#
_cell.length_a   1.000
_cell.length_b   1.000
_cell.length_c   1.000
_cell.angle_alpha   90.00
_cell.angle_beta   90.00
_cell.angle_gamma   90.00
#
_symmetry.space_group_name_H-M   'P 1'
#
loop_
_entity.id
_entity.type
_entity.pdbx_description
1 polymer ?
#
loop_
_entity_poly.entity_id
_entity_poly.type
_entity_poly.pdbx_seq_one_letter_code
_entity_poly.pdbx_strand_id
1 'polypeptide(L)'
;MTAPAPTGLFGPLRDQLTDAAAAFAGSPDALADILTGMVDDVDRALRERLEIFPVCHHSPASALAMARRLRARPPKVIYLELCEDLRPLLDELRNCRLPVAVQAFATELDGFPAEWSPLSVVAPITEASAEYQAVAYALDTPGVELVLVDRSTDHVFQWTPRDDTGPAPGPDSAPASADDTALHGDAVGVEIGDLRPRFAELEAHLLHHGKVRHWSEWWDQYVERPLADADDDTYRQVMVLIGSLFRRLRPSRSARDDRDEDRERHMWTRMRQHLAESGADPADCLYVCGAFHAASRVEQFGLDSTAPDFPISPRTGTRWRYGLIPSSHSAIEAQFGLAPGTVSIAAANWTAAVARTRLTPYRLAGQRTGKKGRRARAAAPAATGPATDRLSGFLAAPPVLDELDEAELRGWCVDIVRLARRNGYLASTADAIAVFETSILLATMRNRARPTPYDFADAAVTCIEKDVVPGRRDVRRLCEILLGGDRVGQVGYDSLPPLARDVLDRLRPLGLDLERRTVQRALLDLRADPALAPCSDLLWMLRHLLPADAVRPIMGERRLGHRSEQESWDLALGRNQRALIELGYEGVTVEQVLEQRLRRAVRGPDATAARALAAVEDAIRLLDSPRLVDELGARAVELLAAERTVDDAPEVLRRIRRLLAHHRTTTPALPAWCRTFVTTGYAHYCTLLPTAFVDESTGVRQVGAMLGFLFSMESLALSLGCDRSQLELAVAQAHPEAPAKLALLWAARHQLGLLPLARLREQCAELLANPLVVPAFPQYLSGFVHALEPVPGLAPFVVETMSSAFAGLPDPVLLPWLPTLITTLREHGPELVPLLVREAERTFPATLPALDAWTPPWAAAPTPSTAPAPSPGTGPVHGLLVAHPEAVDAVAALLGCSGGWQPLAEGGTPPGDGASVLLAAHPATAHAVATLLAD
;
A
#
# COMPACT_ATOMS: atom_id res chain seq x y z
N MET A 1 16.71 45.09 -45.28
CA MET A 1 15.71 46.17 -45.29
C MET A 1 14.33 45.53 -45.19
N THR A 2 13.88 45.30 -43.97
CA THR A 2 12.56 44.74 -43.64
C THR A 2 11.56 45.90 -43.52
N ALA A 3 10.36 45.72 -44.05
CA ALA A 3 9.29 46.71 -44.03
C ALA A 3 8.89 47.07 -42.58
N PRO A 4 8.46 48.32 -42.30
CA PRO A 4 8.03 48.71 -40.96
C PRO A 4 6.76 47.94 -40.59
N ALA A 5 6.79 47.24 -39.46
CA ALA A 5 5.63 46.58 -38.87
C ALA A 5 4.59 47.64 -38.46
N PRO A 6 3.28 47.35 -38.54
CA PRO A 6 2.23 48.28 -38.15
C PRO A 6 2.39 48.69 -36.69
N THR A 7 2.32 49.99 -36.40
CA THR A 7 2.39 50.54 -35.04
C THR A 7 1.14 50.13 -34.25
N GLY A 8 1.26 49.03 -33.49
CA GLY A 8 0.25 48.53 -32.56
C GLY A 8 0.05 49.41 -31.33
N LEU A 9 -0.85 48.99 -30.43
CA LEU A 9 -1.23 49.74 -29.21
C LEU A 9 -0.02 50.14 -28.34
N PHE A 10 1.03 49.32 -28.35
CA PHE A 10 2.22 49.46 -27.50
C PHE A 10 3.48 49.93 -28.26
N GLY A 11 3.33 50.57 -29.43
CA GLY A 11 4.46 51.08 -30.22
C GLY A 11 5.52 51.87 -29.42
N PRO A 12 5.12 52.86 -28.59
CA PRO A 12 6.06 53.61 -27.76
C PRO A 12 6.84 52.76 -26.74
N LEU A 13 6.19 51.78 -26.12
CA LEU A 13 6.84 50.84 -25.19
C LEU A 13 7.86 49.97 -25.91
N ARG A 14 7.52 49.52 -27.12
CA ARG A 14 8.41 48.71 -27.98
C ARG A 14 9.69 49.47 -28.31
N ASP A 15 9.58 50.75 -28.67
CA ASP A 15 10.72 51.61 -28.97
C ASP A 15 11.60 51.80 -27.72
N GLN A 16 10.98 52.08 -26.56
CA GLN A 16 11.69 52.21 -25.28
C GLN A 16 12.46 50.93 -24.90
N LEU A 17 11.87 49.74 -25.08
CA LEU A 17 12.53 48.46 -24.80
C LEU A 17 13.68 48.17 -25.78
N THR A 18 13.55 48.60 -27.04
CA THR A 18 14.61 48.49 -28.05
C THR A 18 15.81 49.36 -27.65
N ASP A 19 15.56 50.61 -27.26
CA ASP A 19 16.59 51.53 -26.79
C ASP A 19 17.28 51.00 -25.52
N ALA A 20 16.51 50.44 -24.59
CA ALA A 20 17.04 49.81 -23.39
C ALA A 20 17.94 48.60 -23.69
N ALA A 21 17.52 47.73 -24.62
CA ALA A 21 18.33 46.59 -25.05
C ALA A 21 19.65 47.00 -25.69
N ALA A 22 19.63 48.05 -26.53
CA ALA A 22 20.82 48.63 -27.15
C ALA A 22 21.81 49.21 -26.11
N ALA A 23 21.30 49.75 -25.01
CA ALA A 23 22.13 50.28 -23.93
C ALA A 23 22.74 49.20 -23.02
N PHE A 24 22.12 48.02 -22.90
CA PHE A 24 22.46 47.02 -21.88
C PHE A 24 23.40 45.88 -22.36
N ALA A 25 23.49 45.61 -23.67
CA ALA A 25 24.13 44.38 -24.16
C ALA A 25 25.25 44.58 -25.21
N GLY A 26 26.27 43.71 -25.18
CA GLY A 26 27.23 43.52 -26.28
C GLY A 26 26.69 42.69 -27.46
N SER A 27 25.47 42.16 -27.33
CA SER A 27 24.65 41.54 -28.38
C SER A 27 23.22 42.11 -28.34
N PRO A 28 23.01 43.33 -28.85
CA PRO A 28 21.73 44.07 -28.72
C PRO A 28 20.51 43.32 -29.27
N ASP A 29 20.70 42.57 -30.34
CA ASP A 29 19.60 42.00 -31.13
C ASP A 29 18.80 40.93 -30.37
N ALA A 30 19.46 40.01 -29.67
CA ALA A 30 18.78 38.91 -28.98
C ALA A 30 17.94 39.39 -27.77
N LEU A 31 18.46 40.37 -27.01
CA LEU A 31 17.72 40.97 -25.90
C LEU A 31 16.54 41.82 -26.41
N ALA A 32 16.75 42.59 -27.48
CA ALA A 32 15.70 43.35 -28.12
C ALA A 32 14.57 42.44 -28.64
N ASP A 33 14.90 41.31 -29.27
CA ASP A 33 13.93 40.33 -29.78
C ASP A 33 13.08 39.70 -28.66
N ILE A 34 13.66 39.47 -27.48
CA ILE A 34 12.93 38.99 -26.32
C ILE A 34 11.99 40.09 -25.79
N LEU A 35 12.52 41.27 -25.48
CA LEU A 35 11.77 42.35 -24.84
C LEU A 35 10.63 42.86 -25.73
N THR A 36 10.92 43.18 -26.99
CA THR A 36 9.91 43.68 -27.94
C THR A 36 8.90 42.60 -28.29
N GLY A 37 9.37 41.37 -28.49
CA GLY A 37 8.48 40.27 -28.82
C GLY A 37 7.51 39.90 -27.70
N MET A 38 7.83 40.15 -26.42
CA MET A 38 6.85 39.97 -25.35
C MET A 38 5.67 40.93 -25.50
N VAL A 39 5.95 42.19 -25.85
CA VAL A 39 4.94 43.22 -26.10
C VAL A 39 4.12 42.87 -27.34
N ASP A 40 4.76 42.37 -28.40
CA ASP A 40 4.07 41.92 -29.62
C ASP A 40 3.12 40.73 -29.34
N ASP A 41 3.50 39.81 -28.44
CA ASP A 41 2.62 38.70 -28.03
C ASP A 41 1.40 39.21 -27.22
N VAL A 42 1.58 40.22 -26.36
CA VAL A 42 0.46 40.89 -25.65
C VAL A 42 -0.48 41.55 -26.64
N ASP A 43 0.06 42.33 -27.57
CA ASP A 43 -0.71 43.02 -28.60
C ASP A 43 -1.47 42.03 -29.50
N ARG A 44 -0.85 40.89 -29.86
CA ARG A 44 -1.52 39.80 -30.60
C ARG A 44 -2.69 39.21 -29.80
N ALA A 45 -2.48 38.80 -28.56
CA ALA A 45 -3.52 38.19 -27.72
C ALA A 45 -4.68 39.15 -27.42
N LEU A 46 -4.43 40.46 -27.32
CA LEU A 46 -5.46 41.47 -27.08
C LEU A 46 -6.33 41.78 -28.31
N ARG A 47 -5.81 41.55 -29.53
CA ARG A 47 -6.55 41.78 -30.79
C ARG A 47 -7.52 40.65 -31.15
N GLU A 48 -7.35 39.48 -30.57
CA GLU A 48 -8.22 38.35 -30.84
C GLU A 48 -9.69 38.68 -30.51
N ARG A 49 -10.60 38.29 -31.42
CA ARG A 49 -12.04 38.53 -31.26
C ARG A 49 -12.62 37.73 -30.09
N LEU A 50 -12.13 36.51 -29.92
CA LEU A 50 -12.36 35.69 -28.74
C LEU A 50 -11.47 36.18 -27.60
N GLU A 51 -12.07 36.52 -26.47
CA GLU A 51 -11.27 37.02 -25.35
C GLU A 51 -10.45 35.90 -24.71
N ILE A 52 -9.13 36.05 -24.72
CA ILE A 52 -8.18 35.17 -24.03
C ILE A 52 -7.94 35.70 -22.61
N PHE A 53 -8.23 34.86 -21.61
CA PHE A 53 -8.05 35.16 -20.19
C PHE A 53 -6.97 34.26 -19.58
N PRO A 54 -5.76 34.79 -19.35
CA PRO A 54 -4.64 34.02 -18.82
C PRO A 54 -4.77 33.75 -17.31
N VAL A 55 -4.51 32.51 -16.91
CA VAL A 55 -4.56 32.09 -15.49
C VAL A 55 -3.29 31.36 -15.05
N CYS A 56 -3.10 31.27 -13.75
CA CYS A 56 -2.19 30.31 -13.12
C CYS A 56 -3.03 29.45 -12.15
N HIS A 57 -2.81 28.12 -12.15
CA HIS A 57 -3.60 27.24 -11.29
C HIS A 57 -3.43 27.59 -9.82
N HIS A 58 -4.52 27.54 -9.06
CA HIS A 58 -4.54 27.89 -7.63
C HIS A 58 -4.05 29.32 -7.29
N SER A 59 -4.12 30.24 -8.26
CA SER A 59 -3.78 31.67 -8.07
C SER A 59 -4.97 32.48 -7.53
N PRO A 60 -4.83 33.12 -6.34
CA PRO A 60 -5.82 34.05 -5.83
C PRO A 60 -6.00 35.28 -6.73
N ALA A 61 -4.93 35.81 -7.33
CA ALA A 61 -5.03 36.94 -8.26
C ALA A 61 -5.85 36.56 -9.49
N SER A 62 -5.59 35.39 -10.09
CA SER A 62 -6.39 34.88 -11.21
C SER A 62 -7.86 34.71 -10.82
N ALA A 63 -8.15 34.15 -9.64
CA ALA A 63 -9.52 33.97 -9.17
C ALA A 63 -10.25 35.30 -8.95
N LEU A 64 -9.57 36.31 -8.40
CA LEU A 64 -10.14 37.64 -8.16
C LEU A 64 -10.43 38.36 -9.48
N ALA A 65 -9.45 38.34 -10.39
CA ALA A 65 -9.59 38.93 -11.71
C ALA A 65 -10.74 38.25 -12.49
N MET A 66 -10.81 36.92 -12.49
CA MET A 66 -11.91 36.17 -13.11
C MET A 66 -13.28 36.56 -12.54
N ALA A 67 -13.40 36.61 -11.21
CA ALA A 67 -14.66 36.97 -10.55
C ALA A 67 -15.07 38.44 -10.81
N ARG A 68 -14.13 39.36 -11.04
CA ARG A 68 -14.40 40.73 -11.51
C ARG A 68 -14.83 40.72 -12.97
N ARG A 69 -14.06 40.04 -13.83
CA ARG A 69 -14.28 39.92 -15.28
C ARG A 69 -15.67 39.40 -15.60
N LEU A 70 -16.06 38.26 -15.03
CA LEU A 70 -17.37 37.62 -15.28
C LEU A 70 -18.55 38.51 -14.88
N ARG A 71 -18.37 39.40 -13.90
CA ARG A 71 -19.42 40.37 -13.53
C ARG A 71 -19.48 41.56 -14.46
N ALA A 72 -18.32 42.05 -14.89
CA ALA A 72 -18.24 43.23 -15.74
C ALA A 72 -18.79 42.94 -17.13
N ARG A 73 -18.49 41.77 -17.70
CA ARG A 73 -18.94 41.39 -19.05
C ARG A 73 -19.33 39.89 -19.08
N PRO A 74 -20.59 39.53 -18.86
CA PRO A 74 -20.99 38.13 -18.77
C PRO A 74 -20.83 37.41 -20.13
N PRO A 75 -20.00 36.36 -20.25
CA PRO A 75 -19.90 35.58 -21.48
C PRO A 75 -21.09 34.62 -21.63
N LYS A 76 -21.37 34.19 -22.86
CA LYS A 76 -22.33 33.12 -23.20
C LYS A 76 -21.66 31.76 -23.37
N VAL A 77 -20.38 31.73 -23.77
CA VAL A 77 -19.60 30.48 -23.89
C VAL A 77 -18.27 30.67 -23.17
N ILE A 78 -17.90 29.70 -22.35
CA ILE A 78 -16.59 29.64 -21.69
C ILE A 78 -15.86 28.40 -22.20
N TYR A 79 -14.75 28.62 -22.89
CA TYR A 79 -13.77 27.59 -23.21
C TYR A 79 -12.77 27.50 -22.06
N LEU A 80 -12.60 26.33 -21.46
CA LEU A 80 -11.71 26.11 -20.33
C LEU A 80 -10.64 25.08 -20.68
N GLU A 81 -9.37 25.41 -20.40
CA GLU A 81 -8.25 24.46 -20.43
C GLU A 81 -8.43 23.40 -19.33
N LEU A 82 -9.10 22.33 -19.69
CA LEU A 82 -9.25 21.10 -18.91
C LEU A 82 -9.59 19.97 -19.88
N CYS A 83 -9.26 18.73 -19.55
CA CYS A 83 -9.50 17.59 -20.43
C CYS A 83 -10.98 17.49 -20.84
N GLU A 84 -11.23 17.41 -22.15
CA GLU A 84 -12.58 17.46 -22.74
C GLU A 84 -13.58 16.43 -22.15
N ASP A 85 -13.09 15.25 -21.73
CA ASP A 85 -13.91 14.17 -21.15
C ASP A 85 -14.21 14.30 -19.65
N LEU A 86 -13.61 15.27 -18.96
CA LEU A 86 -13.90 15.54 -17.55
C LEU A 86 -15.14 16.41 -17.34
N ARG A 87 -15.72 16.97 -18.42
CA ARG A 87 -16.85 17.92 -18.35
C ARG A 87 -18.03 17.41 -17.51
N PRO A 88 -18.49 16.15 -17.63
CA PRO A 88 -19.65 15.67 -16.87
C PRO A 88 -19.44 15.70 -15.35
N LEU A 89 -18.20 15.59 -14.88
CA LEU A 89 -17.89 15.57 -13.45
C LEU A 89 -17.98 16.96 -12.78
N LEU A 90 -17.95 18.04 -13.57
CA LEU A 90 -18.00 19.40 -13.02
C LEU A 90 -19.37 19.74 -12.42
N ASP A 91 -20.45 19.11 -12.91
CA ASP A 91 -21.80 19.29 -12.37
C ASP A 91 -21.94 18.74 -10.94
N GLU A 92 -21.17 17.69 -10.62
CA GLU A 92 -21.15 17.00 -9.33
C GLU A 92 -20.41 17.80 -8.24
N LEU A 93 -19.61 18.81 -8.61
CA LEU A 93 -18.90 19.67 -7.65
C LEU A 93 -19.84 20.36 -6.66
N ARG A 94 -21.12 20.55 -7.02
CA ARG A 94 -22.15 21.13 -6.13
C ARG A 94 -22.42 20.29 -4.88
N ASN A 95 -22.11 19.01 -4.90
CA ASN A 95 -22.31 18.12 -3.76
C ASN A 95 -21.06 18.08 -2.85
N CYS A 96 -19.95 18.67 -3.30
CA CYS A 96 -18.65 18.56 -2.64
C CYS A 96 -18.31 19.74 -1.72
N ARG A 97 -17.37 19.50 -0.80
CA ARG A 97 -16.64 20.54 -0.07
C ARG A 97 -15.20 20.58 -0.58
N LEU A 98 -14.79 21.71 -1.16
CA LEU A 98 -13.45 21.88 -1.73
C LEU A 98 -12.34 21.90 -0.64
N PRO A 99 -11.13 21.43 -0.96
CA PRO A 99 -10.67 20.96 -2.28
C PRO A 99 -11.05 19.51 -2.64
N VAL A 100 -11.43 19.28 -3.90
CA VAL A 100 -11.63 17.92 -4.46
C VAL A 100 -10.90 17.83 -5.79
N ALA A 101 -10.58 16.63 -6.25
CA ALA A 101 -10.02 16.41 -7.57
C ALA A 101 -11.01 15.68 -8.47
N VAL A 102 -11.10 16.15 -9.70
CA VAL A 102 -11.75 15.45 -10.80
C VAL A 102 -10.80 14.35 -11.26
N GLN A 103 -11.24 13.11 -11.32
CA GLN A 103 -10.39 11.96 -11.61
C GLN A 103 -10.92 11.17 -12.80
N ALA A 104 -9.99 10.75 -13.65
CA ALA A 104 -10.17 9.63 -14.56
C ALA A 104 -9.21 8.49 -14.18
N PHE A 105 -9.68 7.26 -14.28
CA PHE A 105 -8.97 6.07 -13.85
C PHE A 105 -9.24 4.89 -14.80
N ALA A 106 -8.21 4.13 -15.15
CA ALA A 106 -8.34 2.96 -16.02
C ALA A 106 -7.41 1.81 -15.59
N THR A 107 -7.98 0.62 -15.46
CA THR A 107 -7.26 -0.66 -15.24
C THR A 107 -7.40 -1.62 -16.41
N GLU A 108 -8.40 -1.39 -17.27
CA GLU A 108 -8.66 -2.18 -18.49
C GLU A 108 -8.12 -1.38 -19.67
N LEU A 109 -6.84 -1.59 -19.97
CA LEU A 109 -6.13 -0.89 -21.03
C LEU A 109 -6.31 -1.62 -22.37
N ASP A 110 -6.56 -0.85 -23.43
CA ASP A 110 -6.60 -1.35 -24.81
C ASP A 110 -5.96 -0.28 -25.71
N GLY A 111 -4.71 -0.51 -26.12
CA GLY A 111 -3.87 0.43 -26.86
C GLY A 111 -2.67 0.99 -26.10
N PHE A 112 -2.63 0.83 -24.77
CA PHE A 112 -1.47 1.15 -23.92
C PHE A 112 -0.77 -0.12 -23.41
N PRO A 113 0.53 -0.02 -23.04
CA PRO A 113 1.25 -1.14 -22.42
C PRO A 113 0.61 -1.58 -21.10
N ALA A 114 0.56 -2.89 -20.85
CA ALA A 114 -0.12 -3.43 -19.67
C ALA A 114 0.58 -3.04 -18.37
N GLU A 115 1.90 -2.83 -18.41
CA GLU A 115 2.73 -2.37 -17.30
C GLU A 115 2.43 -0.94 -16.85
N TRP A 116 1.74 -0.14 -17.66
CA TRP A 116 1.30 1.20 -17.25
C TRP A 116 0.02 1.17 -16.40
N SER A 117 -0.68 0.03 -16.33
CA SER A 117 -1.88 -0.09 -15.51
C SER A 117 -1.52 -0.08 -14.02
N PRO A 118 -2.24 0.67 -13.17
CA PRO A 118 -3.38 1.52 -13.50
C PRO A 118 -2.99 2.91 -14.01
N LEU A 119 -3.73 3.42 -15.00
CA LEU A 119 -3.62 4.81 -15.43
C LEU A 119 -4.54 5.69 -14.58
N SER A 120 -4.05 6.84 -14.11
CA SER A 120 -4.87 7.83 -13.42
C SER A 120 -4.50 9.26 -13.79
N VAL A 121 -5.51 10.08 -14.07
CA VAL A 121 -5.40 11.53 -14.28
C VAL A 121 -6.24 12.23 -13.23
N VAL A 122 -5.68 13.27 -12.60
CA VAL A 122 -6.36 14.09 -11.60
C VAL A 122 -6.26 15.57 -11.93
N ALA A 123 -7.36 16.31 -11.77
CA ALA A 123 -7.41 17.76 -11.88
C ALA A 123 -7.98 18.31 -10.57
N PRO A 124 -7.13 18.75 -9.62
CA PRO A 124 -7.58 19.31 -8.35
C PRO A 124 -8.29 20.66 -8.54
N ILE A 125 -9.32 20.91 -7.75
CA ILE A 125 -10.13 22.12 -7.81
C ILE A 125 -10.22 22.75 -6.42
N THR A 126 -9.85 24.03 -6.34
CA THR A 126 -9.91 24.87 -5.13
C THR A 126 -10.82 26.07 -5.36
N GLU A 127 -11.41 26.62 -4.29
CA GLU A 127 -12.22 27.85 -4.42
C GLU A 127 -11.38 29.06 -4.88
N ALA A 128 -10.11 29.10 -4.46
CA ALA A 128 -9.12 30.12 -4.81
C ALA A 128 -8.47 29.88 -6.19
N SER A 129 -9.26 29.54 -7.20
CA SER A 129 -8.78 29.36 -8.57
C SER A 129 -9.74 29.96 -9.59
N ALA A 130 -9.21 30.48 -10.69
CA ALA A 130 -10.00 31.09 -11.75
C ALA A 130 -10.91 30.08 -12.46
N GLU A 131 -10.43 28.85 -12.60
CA GLU A 131 -11.14 27.72 -13.19
C GLU A 131 -12.42 27.45 -12.40
N TYR A 132 -12.34 27.36 -11.06
CA TYR A 132 -13.54 27.17 -10.24
C TYR A 132 -14.51 28.36 -10.35
N GLN A 133 -14.01 29.60 -10.38
CA GLN A 133 -14.89 30.78 -10.55
C GLN A 133 -15.62 30.75 -11.90
N ALA A 134 -14.94 30.35 -12.98
CA ALA A 134 -15.52 30.20 -14.31
C ALA A 134 -16.53 29.04 -14.39
N VAL A 135 -16.19 27.88 -13.82
CA VAL A 135 -17.09 26.71 -13.71
C VAL A 135 -18.33 27.06 -12.90
N ALA A 136 -18.17 27.65 -11.72
CA ALA A 136 -19.28 28.02 -10.85
C ALA A 136 -20.21 29.04 -11.52
N TYR A 137 -19.66 30.02 -12.25
CA TYR A 137 -20.45 30.96 -13.03
C TYR A 137 -21.23 30.26 -14.15
N ALA A 138 -20.57 29.42 -14.95
CA ALA A 138 -21.22 28.76 -16.09
C ALA A 138 -22.36 27.83 -15.67
N LEU A 139 -22.15 27.03 -14.61
CA LEU A 139 -23.13 26.05 -14.16
C LEU A 139 -24.35 26.65 -13.45
N ASP A 140 -24.21 27.83 -12.84
CA ASP A 140 -25.31 28.50 -12.13
C ASP A 140 -25.94 29.65 -12.92
N THR A 141 -25.38 30.01 -14.09
CA THR A 141 -25.92 31.07 -14.96
C THR A 141 -26.68 30.45 -16.14
N PRO A 142 -28.01 30.62 -16.23
CA PRO A 142 -28.79 30.05 -17.32
C PRO A 142 -28.31 30.52 -18.70
N GLY A 143 -28.19 29.57 -19.64
CA GLY A 143 -27.82 29.86 -21.02
C GLY A 143 -26.33 30.12 -21.26
N VAL A 144 -25.49 29.94 -20.24
CA VAL A 144 -24.03 29.93 -20.40
C VAL A 144 -23.55 28.50 -20.65
N GLU A 145 -22.78 28.31 -21.70
CA GLU A 145 -22.16 27.03 -22.04
C GLU A 145 -20.72 26.95 -21.51
N LEU A 146 -20.35 25.79 -20.97
CA LEU A 146 -18.99 25.49 -20.54
C LEU A 146 -18.44 24.36 -21.41
N VAL A 147 -17.41 24.68 -22.19
CA VAL A 147 -16.73 23.78 -23.12
C VAL A 147 -15.31 23.54 -22.63
N LEU A 148 -14.95 22.28 -22.40
CA LEU A 148 -13.58 21.90 -22.05
C LEU A 148 -12.80 21.63 -23.34
N VAL A 149 -11.67 22.29 -23.53
CA VAL A 149 -10.98 22.33 -24.85
C VAL A 149 -9.60 21.69 -24.87
N ASP A 150 -9.06 21.25 -23.73
CA ASP A 150 -7.77 20.54 -23.69
C ASP A 150 -7.96 19.06 -24.06
N ARG A 151 -6.85 18.41 -24.40
CA ARG A 151 -6.77 17.00 -24.80
C ARG A 151 -7.49 16.09 -23.80
N SER A 152 -8.11 15.03 -24.29
CA SER A 152 -8.78 14.04 -23.43
C SER A 152 -7.80 13.32 -22.50
N THR A 153 -8.30 12.68 -21.43
CA THR A 153 -7.43 11.93 -20.49
C THR A 153 -6.65 10.81 -21.18
N ASP A 154 -7.23 10.20 -22.21
CA ASP A 154 -6.55 9.24 -23.08
C ASP A 154 -5.34 9.86 -23.80
N HIS A 155 -5.50 11.05 -24.39
CA HIS A 155 -4.43 11.77 -25.07
C HIS A 155 -3.33 12.26 -24.14
N VAL A 156 -3.61 12.46 -22.84
CA VAL A 156 -2.56 12.74 -21.84
C VAL A 156 -1.49 11.65 -21.87
N PHE A 157 -1.89 10.38 -21.95
CA PHE A 157 -0.95 9.25 -22.02
C PHE A 157 -0.44 9.00 -23.44
N GLN A 158 -1.27 9.17 -24.48
CA GLN A 158 -0.80 9.01 -25.88
C GLN A 158 0.34 9.97 -26.22
N TRP A 159 0.32 11.18 -25.66
CA TRP A 159 1.30 12.23 -25.93
C TRP A 159 2.43 12.26 -24.89
N THR A 160 2.47 11.29 -23.97
CA THR A 160 3.60 11.14 -23.04
C THR A 160 4.74 10.38 -23.73
N PRO A 161 5.99 10.89 -23.71
CA PRO A 161 7.12 10.21 -24.32
C PRO A 161 7.28 8.79 -23.76
N ARG A 162 7.55 7.83 -24.65
CA ARG A 162 7.88 6.45 -24.29
C ARG A 162 9.36 6.38 -23.94
N ASP A 163 9.73 6.79 -22.74
CA ASP A 163 11.09 6.54 -22.23
C ASP A 163 11.12 5.18 -21.52
N ASP A 164 11.90 4.23 -22.07
CA ASP A 164 12.19 2.91 -21.49
C ASP A 164 13.00 2.99 -20.17
N THR A 165 13.26 4.19 -19.65
CA THR A 165 13.94 4.43 -18.37
C THR A 165 13.35 5.69 -17.74
N GLY A 166 12.48 5.53 -16.75
CA GLY A 166 11.97 6.66 -15.97
C GLY A 166 13.10 7.42 -15.26
N PRO A 167 12.99 8.75 -15.09
CA PRO A 167 13.99 9.54 -14.39
C PRO A 167 14.04 9.14 -12.92
N ALA A 168 15.24 8.91 -12.38
CA ALA A 168 15.43 8.75 -10.95
C ALA A 168 15.03 10.05 -10.21
N PRO A 169 14.36 9.98 -9.05
CA PRO A 169 14.03 11.15 -8.26
C PRO A 169 15.33 11.90 -7.88
N GLY A 170 15.33 13.22 -8.10
CA GLY A 170 16.46 14.08 -7.81
C GLY A 170 16.81 14.12 -6.30
N PRO A 171 18.09 14.32 -5.96
CA PRO A 171 18.60 14.21 -4.58
C PRO A 171 18.06 15.23 -3.59
N ASP A 172 17.35 16.27 -4.04
CA ASP A 172 16.78 17.35 -3.19
C ASP A 172 15.27 17.22 -2.95
N SER A 173 14.64 16.11 -3.34
CA SER A 173 13.28 15.80 -2.88
C SER A 173 13.35 15.30 -1.44
N ALA A 174 13.13 16.19 -0.48
CA ALA A 174 12.82 15.76 0.89
C ALA A 174 11.67 14.75 0.81
N PRO A 175 11.75 13.58 1.48
CA PRO A 175 10.67 12.61 1.43
C PRO A 175 9.43 13.28 1.99
N ALA A 176 8.44 13.53 1.13
CA ALA A 176 7.10 13.87 1.57
C ALA A 176 6.67 12.79 2.57
N SER A 177 6.06 13.19 3.68
CA SER A 177 5.55 12.19 4.61
C SER A 177 4.56 11.29 3.86
N ALA A 178 4.57 9.99 4.12
CA ALA A 178 3.69 9.05 3.41
C ALA A 178 2.19 9.39 3.53
N ASP A 179 1.83 10.28 4.47
CA ASP A 179 0.48 10.82 4.65
C ASP A 179 0.11 11.92 3.63
N ASP A 180 1.07 12.69 3.10
CA ASP A 180 0.81 13.87 2.24
C ASP A 180 0.66 13.52 0.74
N THR A 181 1.33 12.46 0.28
CA THR A 181 1.15 11.87 -1.07
C THR A 181 -0.08 10.95 -1.17
N ALA A 182 -0.73 10.63 -0.04
CA ALA A 182 -1.75 9.59 0.04
C ALA A 182 -3.06 9.90 -0.72
N LEU A 183 -3.38 11.17 -1.01
CA LEU A 183 -4.69 11.54 -1.61
C LEU A 183 -4.71 11.63 -3.14
N HIS A 184 -3.58 11.91 -3.81
CA HIS A 184 -3.47 11.82 -5.27
C HIS A 184 -2.70 10.57 -5.74
N GLY A 185 -1.79 10.02 -4.91
CA GLY A 185 -1.01 8.83 -5.25
C GLY A 185 -0.13 9.10 -6.47
N ASP A 186 0.04 8.11 -7.34
CA ASP A 186 0.88 8.21 -8.55
C ASP A 186 0.12 8.81 -9.77
N ALA A 187 -0.98 9.54 -9.54
CA ALA A 187 -1.79 10.09 -10.63
C ALA A 187 -1.06 11.23 -11.37
N VAL A 188 -1.34 11.35 -12.66
CA VAL A 188 -0.88 12.48 -13.49
C VAL A 188 -1.77 13.69 -13.21
N GLY A 189 -1.20 14.75 -12.69
CA GLY A 189 -1.88 16.03 -12.48
C GLY A 189 -2.10 16.79 -13.79
N VAL A 190 -3.31 17.26 -14.05
CA VAL A 190 -3.57 18.19 -15.16
C VAL A 190 -3.01 19.56 -14.80
N GLU A 191 -1.93 19.94 -15.46
CA GLU A 191 -1.27 21.24 -15.28
C GLU A 191 -2.01 22.34 -16.07
N ILE A 192 -2.52 23.35 -15.36
CA ILE A 192 -3.12 24.55 -15.97
C ILE A 192 -2.23 25.75 -15.64
N GLY A 193 -1.56 26.33 -16.64
CA GLY A 193 -0.75 27.53 -16.39
C GLY A 193 0.40 27.34 -15.38
N ASP A 194 1.15 26.23 -15.52
CA ASP A 194 2.45 26.07 -14.85
C ASP A 194 3.43 27.16 -15.34
N LEU A 195 3.63 28.17 -14.49
CA LEU A 195 4.47 29.33 -14.77
C LEU A 195 5.70 29.27 -13.88
N ARG A 196 6.63 28.37 -14.25
CA ARG A 196 7.93 28.21 -13.63
C ARG A 196 9.04 28.31 -14.69
N PRO A 197 10.22 28.88 -14.35
CA PRO A 197 11.37 28.87 -15.24
C PRO A 197 11.66 27.45 -15.74
N ARG A 198 11.85 27.30 -17.06
CA ARG A 198 12.06 25.99 -17.70
C ARG A 198 13.52 25.52 -17.67
N PHE A 199 14.42 26.27 -17.03
CA PHE A 199 15.80 25.89 -16.78
C PHE A 199 16.25 26.41 -15.40
N ALA A 200 17.06 25.60 -14.71
CA ALA A 200 17.34 25.74 -13.28
C ALA A 200 18.13 27.01 -12.95
N GLU A 201 18.98 27.47 -13.86
CA GLU A 201 19.84 28.63 -13.69
C GLU A 201 19.03 29.92 -13.56
N LEU A 202 17.96 30.08 -14.36
CA LEU A 202 17.07 31.24 -14.23
C LEU A 202 16.30 31.22 -12.92
N GLU A 203 15.77 30.07 -12.52
CA GLU A 203 15.11 29.96 -11.22
C GLU A 203 16.09 30.30 -10.09
N ALA A 204 17.26 29.68 -10.06
CA ALA A 204 18.29 29.94 -9.06
C ALA A 204 18.70 31.43 -9.03
N HIS A 205 18.82 32.06 -10.20
CA HIS A 205 19.13 33.48 -10.32
C HIS A 205 18.01 34.36 -9.74
N LEU A 206 16.75 34.11 -10.10
CA LEU A 206 15.59 34.85 -9.58
C LEU A 206 15.43 34.67 -8.06
N LEU A 207 15.62 33.46 -7.55
CA LEU A 207 15.56 33.17 -6.11
C LEU A 207 16.69 33.88 -5.35
N HIS A 208 17.92 33.81 -5.87
CA HIS A 208 19.09 34.46 -5.28
C HIS A 208 18.90 35.97 -5.18
N HIS A 209 18.51 36.62 -6.29
CA HIS A 209 18.33 38.07 -6.32
C HIS A 209 17.06 38.55 -5.60
N GLY A 210 16.00 37.73 -5.61
CA GLY A 210 14.80 37.95 -4.79
C GLY A 210 15.02 37.68 -3.30
N LYS A 211 16.17 37.08 -2.92
CA LYS A 211 16.51 36.69 -1.54
C LYS A 211 15.44 35.79 -0.90
N VAL A 212 14.87 34.90 -1.69
CA VAL A 212 13.80 33.95 -1.32
C VAL A 212 14.28 32.51 -1.56
N ARG A 213 13.67 31.54 -0.87
CA ARG A 213 14.09 30.13 -0.96
C ARG A 213 13.33 29.32 -1.99
N HIS A 214 12.06 29.67 -2.22
CA HIS A 214 11.14 28.86 -3.00
C HIS A 214 10.53 29.68 -4.13
N TRP A 215 10.29 29.04 -5.27
CA TRP A 215 9.60 29.66 -6.41
C TRP A 215 8.23 30.24 -6.01
N SER A 216 7.46 29.49 -5.21
CA SER A 216 6.16 29.92 -4.71
C SER A 216 6.23 31.20 -3.87
N GLU A 217 7.31 31.41 -3.13
CA GLU A 217 7.54 32.65 -2.37
C GLU A 217 7.84 33.84 -3.29
N TRP A 218 8.67 33.60 -4.32
CA TRP A 218 8.97 34.61 -5.34
C TRP A 218 7.69 35.02 -6.08
N TRP A 219 6.91 34.04 -6.52
CA TRP A 219 5.65 34.25 -7.24
C TRP A 219 4.62 35.04 -6.42
N ASP A 220 4.43 34.69 -5.13
CA ASP A 220 3.52 35.41 -4.25
C ASP A 220 3.87 36.91 -4.15
N GLN A 221 5.16 37.21 -3.96
CA GLN A 221 5.63 38.59 -3.76
C GLN A 221 5.57 39.44 -5.03
N TYR A 222 6.04 38.89 -6.16
CA TYR A 222 6.28 39.67 -7.37
C TYR A 222 5.16 39.57 -8.40
N VAL A 223 4.25 38.60 -8.28
CA VAL A 223 3.16 38.39 -9.24
C VAL A 223 1.79 38.40 -8.56
N GLU A 224 1.53 37.54 -7.57
CA GLU A 224 0.19 37.43 -6.96
C GLU A 224 -0.28 38.75 -6.33
N ARG A 225 0.52 39.30 -5.41
CA ARG A 225 0.11 40.50 -4.67
C ARG A 225 -0.02 41.74 -5.55
N PRO A 226 0.93 42.05 -6.45
CA PRO A 226 0.78 43.19 -7.36
C PRO A 226 -0.46 43.09 -8.25
N LEU A 227 -0.87 41.87 -8.61
CA LEU A 227 -2.03 41.63 -9.47
C LEU A 227 -3.36 41.47 -8.72
N ALA A 228 -3.34 41.25 -7.40
CA ALA A 228 -4.55 41.03 -6.61
C ALA A 228 -5.55 42.19 -6.69
N ASP A 229 -5.06 43.44 -6.72
CA ASP A 229 -5.88 44.65 -6.81
C ASP A 229 -5.85 45.30 -8.21
N ALA A 230 -5.18 44.68 -9.19
CA ALA A 230 -5.14 45.17 -10.56
C ALA A 230 -6.55 45.15 -11.20
N ASP A 231 -6.79 46.12 -12.08
CA ASP A 231 -7.93 46.06 -12.98
C ASP A 231 -7.75 44.96 -14.03
N ASP A 232 -8.85 44.62 -14.68
CA ASP A 232 -8.95 43.48 -15.59
C ASP A 232 -8.01 43.60 -16.81
N ASP A 233 -7.84 44.80 -17.36
CA ASP A 233 -6.97 45.04 -18.51
C ASP A 233 -5.50 44.94 -18.10
N THR A 234 -5.12 45.54 -16.96
CA THR A 234 -3.76 45.40 -16.40
C THR A 234 -3.43 43.95 -16.09
N TYR A 235 -4.32 43.24 -15.40
CA TYR A 235 -4.12 41.82 -15.06
C TYR A 235 -3.85 40.99 -16.32
N ARG A 236 -4.70 41.13 -17.34
CA ARG A 236 -4.59 40.37 -18.58
C ARG A 236 -3.31 40.72 -19.35
N GLN A 237 -2.99 42.01 -19.48
CA GLN A 237 -1.75 42.46 -20.14
C GLN A 237 -0.49 41.88 -19.45
N VAL A 238 -0.42 41.95 -18.12
CA VAL A 238 0.73 41.47 -17.35
C VAL A 238 0.84 39.94 -17.39
N MET A 239 -0.27 39.22 -17.25
CA MET A 239 -0.22 37.74 -17.27
C MET A 239 0.14 37.20 -18.65
N VAL A 240 -0.35 37.80 -19.75
CA VAL A 240 0.13 37.44 -21.10
C VAL A 240 1.62 37.75 -21.26
N LEU A 241 2.09 38.90 -20.74
CA LEU A 241 3.52 39.25 -20.77
C LEU A 241 4.36 38.20 -20.04
N ILE A 242 3.95 37.78 -18.84
CA ILE A 242 4.66 36.78 -18.02
C ILE A 242 4.69 35.42 -18.75
N GLY A 243 3.57 34.97 -19.32
CA GLY A 243 3.53 33.76 -20.14
C GLY A 243 4.48 33.83 -21.34
N SER A 244 4.49 34.97 -22.03
CA SER A 244 5.40 35.24 -23.15
C SER A 244 6.87 35.24 -22.73
N LEU A 245 7.20 35.86 -21.58
CA LEU A 245 8.55 35.87 -21.00
C LEU A 245 9.08 34.46 -20.81
N PHE A 246 8.34 33.61 -20.08
CA PHE A 246 8.78 32.24 -19.82
C PHE A 246 8.86 31.40 -21.09
N ARG A 247 8.01 31.68 -22.09
CA ARG A 247 8.07 31.02 -23.39
C ARG A 247 9.31 31.43 -24.20
N ARG A 248 9.76 32.68 -24.09
CA ARG A 248 10.94 33.22 -24.79
C ARG A 248 12.26 32.84 -24.14
N LEU A 249 12.27 32.70 -22.81
CA LEU A 249 13.46 32.33 -22.05
C LEU A 249 13.76 30.82 -22.08
N ARG A 250 12.94 29.99 -22.75
CA ARG A 250 13.15 28.53 -22.80
C ARG A 250 14.47 28.17 -23.52
N PRO A 251 15.17 27.12 -23.06
CA PRO A 251 16.16 26.43 -23.89
C PRO A 251 15.52 25.91 -25.19
N SER A 252 16.30 25.74 -26.25
CA SER A 252 15.78 25.34 -27.56
C SER A 252 15.21 23.91 -27.58
N ARG A 253 13.90 23.79 -27.87
CA ARG A 253 13.13 22.57 -28.25
C ARG A 253 13.30 21.37 -27.32
N SER A 254 12.77 21.47 -26.09
CA SER A 254 12.58 20.31 -25.22
C SER A 254 11.34 19.50 -25.61
N ALA A 255 11.30 18.19 -25.30
CA ALA A 255 10.13 17.34 -25.55
C ALA A 255 8.86 17.79 -24.78
N ARG A 256 9.01 18.59 -23.72
CA ARG A 256 7.87 19.23 -23.03
C ARG A 256 7.30 20.40 -23.85
N ASP A 257 8.13 21.05 -24.65
CA ASP A 257 7.74 22.19 -25.48
C ASP A 257 6.84 21.74 -26.62
N ASP A 258 7.20 20.65 -27.31
CA ASP A 258 6.39 20.07 -28.38
C ASP A 258 5.00 19.68 -27.87
N ARG A 259 4.91 19.13 -26.64
CA ARG A 259 3.62 18.79 -26.00
C ARG A 259 2.76 20.01 -25.68
N ASP A 260 3.35 21.08 -25.14
CA ASP A 260 2.61 22.33 -24.88
C ASP A 260 2.08 22.94 -26.18
N GLU A 261 2.86 22.89 -27.26
CA GLU A 261 2.43 23.36 -28.57
C GLU A 261 1.32 22.47 -29.16
N ASP A 262 1.43 21.15 -29.07
CA ASP A 262 0.37 20.23 -29.52
C ASP A 262 -0.94 20.45 -28.74
N ARG A 263 -0.86 20.73 -27.43
CA ARG A 263 -2.03 21.14 -26.63
C ARG A 263 -2.65 22.42 -27.17
N GLU A 264 -1.86 23.43 -27.48
CA GLU A 264 -2.35 24.69 -28.04
C GLU A 264 -3.01 24.49 -29.41
N ARG A 265 -2.39 23.69 -30.29
CA ARG A 265 -2.95 23.32 -31.59
C ARG A 265 -4.29 22.61 -31.44
N HIS A 266 -4.38 21.70 -30.47
CA HIS A 266 -5.61 21.00 -30.12
C HIS A 266 -6.70 21.97 -29.62
N MET A 267 -6.39 22.79 -28.62
CA MET A 267 -7.34 23.74 -28.03
C MET A 267 -7.92 24.71 -29.07
N TRP A 268 -7.06 25.30 -29.90
CA TRP A 268 -7.52 26.20 -30.98
C TRP A 268 -8.38 25.49 -32.03
N THR A 269 -8.01 24.24 -32.39
CA THR A 269 -8.82 23.41 -33.29
C THR A 269 -10.20 23.13 -32.70
N ARG A 270 -10.28 22.73 -31.41
CA ARG A 270 -11.55 22.47 -30.71
C ARG A 270 -12.44 23.70 -30.61
N MET A 271 -11.87 24.86 -30.27
CA MET A 271 -12.63 26.12 -30.20
C MET A 271 -13.23 26.51 -31.55
N ARG A 272 -12.47 26.38 -32.66
CA ARG A 272 -12.98 26.67 -34.01
C ARG A 272 -14.08 25.70 -34.43
N GLN A 273 -13.91 24.41 -34.17
CA GLN A 273 -14.92 23.39 -34.44
C GLN A 273 -16.24 23.71 -33.72
N HIS A 274 -16.15 24.00 -32.41
CA HIS A 274 -17.31 24.37 -31.62
C HIS A 274 -18.00 25.66 -32.11
N LEU A 275 -17.23 26.71 -32.44
CA LEU A 275 -17.80 27.96 -32.99
C LEU A 275 -18.50 27.74 -34.33
N ALA A 276 -17.94 26.89 -35.20
CA ALA A 276 -18.55 26.56 -36.48
C ALA A 276 -19.87 25.79 -36.32
N GLU A 277 -19.96 24.91 -35.32
CA GLU A 277 -21.16 24.11 -35.02
C GLU A 277 -22.25 24.89 -34.27
N SER A 278 -21.86 25.67 -33.25
CA SER A 278 -22.78 26.41 -32.39
C SER A 278 -23.26 27.73 -33.00
N GLY A 279 -22.46 28.34 -33.87
CA GLY A 279 -22.70 29.69 -34.39
C GLY A 279 -22.60 30.79 -33.33
N ALA A 280 -21.95 30.54 -32.19
CA ALA A 280 -21.75 31.53 -31.14
C ALA A 280 -20.91 32.71 -31.63
N ASP A 281 -21.27 33.93 -31.20
CA ASP A 281 -20.48 35.13 -31.49
C ASP A 281 -19.17 35.09 -30.67
N PRO A 282 -17.99 35.12 -31.32
CA PRO A 282 -16.72 35.18 -30.61
C PRO A 282 -16.61 36.30 -29.57
N ALA A 283 -17.30 37.43 -29.79
CA ALA A 283 -17.30 38.56 -28.84
C ALA A 283 -18.03 38.24 -27.52
N ASP A 284 -18.91 37.23 -27.52
CA ASP A 284 -19.62 36.73 -26.35
C ASP A 284 -18.91 35.51 -25.72
N CYS A 285 -17.74 35.13 -26.23
CA CYS A 285 -16.98 33.95 -25.78
C CYS A 285 -15.76 34.34 -24.94
N LEU A 286 -15.40 33.48 -23.98
CA LEU A 286 -14.22 33.64 -23.12
C LEU A 286 -13.38 32.36 -23.15
N TYR A 287 -12.09 32.48 -23.47
CA TYR A 287 -11.12 31.38 -23.40
C TYR A 287 -10.23 31.51 -22.17
N VAL A 288 -10.44 30.63 -21.20
CA VAL A 288 -9.69 30.55 -19.94
C VAL A 288 -8.59 29.50 -20.08
N CYS A 289 -7.35 29.95 -20.14
CA CYS A 289 -6.18 29.09 -20.29
C CYS A 289 -5.00 29.58 -19.45
N GLY A 290 -4.07 28.68 -19.19
CA GLY A 290 -2.79 28.96 -18.57
C GLY A 290 -2.09 30.10 -19.31
N ALA A 291 -1.52 31.04 -18.55
CA ALA A 291 -0.90 32.23 -19.14
C ALA A 291 0.21 31.89 -20.15
N PHE A 292 0.85 30.74 -19.98
CA PHE A 292 1.80 30.18 -20.93
C PHE A 292 1.21 29.96 -22.34
N HIS A 293 -0.03 29.46 -22.42
CA HIS A 293 -0.75 29.19 -23.66
C HIS A 293 -1.41 30.44 -24.26
N ALA A 294 -1.67 31.47 -23.44
CA ALA A 294 -2.23 32.74 -23.91
C ALA A 294 -1.29 33.48 -24.89
N ALA A 295 0.03 33.28 -24.76
CA ALA A 295 1.05 33.83 -25.66
C ALA A 295 1.56 32.82 -26.71
N SER A 296 0.74 31.83 -27.06
CA SER A 296 1.08 30.76 -28.00
C SER A 296 1.53 31.30 -29.37
N ARG A 297 2.47 30.59 -29.99
CA ARG A 297 3.06 30.90 -31.31
C ARG A 297 2.79 29.84 -32.37
N VAL A 298 1.90 28.90 -32.09
CA VAL A 298 1.51 27.89 -33.08
C VAL A 298 0.77 28.57 -34.22
N GLU A 299 0.91 28.05 -35.43
CA GLU A 299 0.25 28.60 -36.62
C GLU A 299 -1.29 28.58 -36.51
N GLN A 300 -1.86 27.66 -35.72
CA GLN A 300 -3.30 27.56 -35.45
C GLN A 300 -3.81 28.62 -34.45
N PHE A 301 -2.95 29.46 -33.89
CA PHE A 301 -3.35 30.49 -32.93
C PHE A 301 -4.33 31.49 -33.55
N GLY A 302 -5.40 31.80 -32.82
CA GLY A 302 -6.39 32.79 -33.22
C GLY A 302 -7.51 32.24 -34.09
N LEU A 303 -8.63 32.98 -34.13
CA LEU A 303 -9.80 32.58 -34.91
C LEU A 303 -9.66 32.83 -36.41
N ASP A 304 -8.79 33.77 -36.79
CA ASP A 304 -8.56 34.16 -38.18
C ASP A 304 -7.41 33.38 -38.83
N SER A 305 -6.83 32.39 -38.13
CA SER A 305 -5.80 31.51 -38.68
C SER A 305 -6.33 30.72 -39.87
N THR A 306 -5.55 30.69 -40.95
CA THR A 306 -5.80 29.87 -42.15
C THR A 306 -5.04 28.55 -42.15
N ALA A 307 -4.31 28.26 -41.08
CA ALA A 307 -3.60 27.00 -40.95
C ALA A 307 -4.60 25.82 -40.90
N PRO A 308 -4.22 24.65 -41.44
CA PRO A 308 -5.06 23.46 -41.33
C PRO A 308 -5.25 23.08 -39.85
N ASP A 309 -6.41 22.48 -39.57
CA ASP A 309 -6.71 21.93 -38.26
C ASP A 309 -5.68 20.88 -37.84
N PHE A 310 -5.40 20.84 -36.55
CA PHE A 310 -4.45 19.89 -35.99
C PHE A 310 -5.02 18.46 -36.08
N PRO A 311 -4.26 17.49 -36.61
CA PRO A 311 -4.71 16.10 -36.65
C PRO A 311 -4.75 15.51 -35.24
N ILE A 312 -5.96 15.34 -34.70
CA ILE A 312 -6.19 14.71 -33.39
C ILE A 312 -6.34 13.20 -33.61
N SER A 313 -5.49 12.40 -32.96
CA SER A 313 -5.60 10.95 -33.00
C SER A 313 -6.93 10.46 -32.42
N PRO A 314 -7.45 9.30 -32.85
CA PRO A 314 -8.57 8.69 -32.14
C PRO A 314 -8.13 8.23 -30.74
N ARG A 315 -9.06 8.26 -29.79
CA ARG A 315 -8.85 7.66 -28.48
C ARG A 315 -8.60 6.15 -28.61
N THR A 316 -7.81 5.60 -27.69
CA THR A 316 -7.61 4.16 -27.59
C THR A 316 -8.89 3.45 -27.15
N GLY A 317 -8.92 2.10 -27.22
CA GLY A 317 -10.04 1.30 -26.71
C GLY A 317 -10.11 1.23 -25.18
N THR A 318 -9.18 1.90 -24.48
CA THR A 318 -9.06 1.92 -23.02
C THR A 318 -10.34 2.37 -22.35
N ARG A 319 -10.78 1.60 -21.36
CA ARG A 319 -12.02 1.88 -20.64
C ARG A 319 -11.77 2.79 -19.44
N TRP A 320 -11.98 4.09 -19.67
CA TRP A 320 -11.90 5.12 -18.63
C TRP A 320 -13.12 5.11 -17.70
N ARG A 321 -12.86 5.20 -16.39
CA ARG A 321 -13.84 5.45 -15.33
C ARG A 321 -13.61 6.85 -14.78
N TYR A 322 -14.70 7.55 -14.47
CA TYR A 322 -14.69 8.96 -14.09
C TYR A 322 -15.33 9.15 -12.71
N GLY A 323 -14.75 9.98 -11.86
CA GLY A 323 -15.29 10.26 -10.53
C GLY A 323 -14.64 11.47 -9.86
N LEU A 324 -15.14 11.83 -8.67
CA LEU A 324 -14.54 12.84 -7.81
C LEU A 324 -13.86 12.15 -6.63
N ILE A 325 -12.68 12.63 -6.24
CA ILE A 325 -11.98 12.18 -5.03
C ILE A 325 -11.70 13.35 -4.09
N PRO A 326 -11.62 13.12 -2.76
CA PRO A 326 -11.11 14.12 -1.84
C PRO A 326 -9.70 14.53 -2.22
N SER A 327 -9.44 15.83 -2.16
CA SER A 327 -8.10 16.39 -2.32
C SER A 327 -7.76 17.18 -1.07
N SER A 328 -6.52 17.65 -0.98
CA SER A 328 -6.05 18.49 0.11
C SER A 328 -5.02 19.49 -0.37
N HIS A 329 -4.74 20.52 0.41
CA HIS A 329 -3.74 21.52 0.03
C HIS A 329 -2.36 20.87 -0.14
N SER A 330 -1.98 20.00 0.78
CA SER A 330 -0.70 19.28 0.74
C SER A 330 -0.63 18.30 -0.42
N ALA A 331 -1.73 17.62 -0.76
CA ALA A 331 -1.78 16.72 -1.92
C ALA A 331 -1.63 17.48 -3.25
N ILE A 332 -2.21 18.68 -3.34
CA ILE A 332 -2.04 19.58 -4.50
C ILE A 332 -0.58 20.06 -4.59
N GLU A 333 0.00 20.49 -3.47
CA GLU A 333 1.39 20.94 -3.41
C GLU A 333 2.36 19.85 -3.86
N ALA A 334 2.17 18.62 -3.37
CA ALA A 334 2.97 17.46 -3.78
C ALA A 334 2.81 17.15 -5.28
N GLN A 335 1.57 17.18 -5.79
CA GLN A 335 1.26 16.87 -7.19
C GLN A 335 2.00 17.78 -8.19
N PHE A 336 2.15 19.06 -7.85
CA PHE A 336 2.74 20.07 -8.73
C PHE A 336 4.14 20.54 -8.27
N GLY A 337 4.73 19.88 -7.27
CA GLY A 337 6.05 20.25 -6.75
C GLY A 337 6.13 21.66 -6.16
N LEU A 338 5.04 22.13 -5.55
CA LEU A 338 4.96 23.42 -4.87
C LEU A 338 5.59 23.32 -3.47
N ALA A 339 6.07 24.45 -2.94
CA ALA A 339 6.57 24.49 -1.57
C ALA A 339 5.42 24.22 -0.57
N PRO A 340 5.67 23.47 0.52
CA PRO A 340 4.66 23.21 1.55
C PRO A 340 3.99 24.50 2.06
N GLY A 341 2.66 24.49 2.12
CA GLY A 341 1.84 25.61 2.56
C GLY A 341 1.47 26.63 1.46
N THR A 342 2.00 26.51 0.24
CA THR A 342 1.68 27.42 -0.88
C THR A 342 0.19 27.54 -1.14
N VAL A 343 -0.53 26.42 -1.23
CA VAL A 343 -1.97 26.42 -1.56
C VAL A 343 -2.79 26.92 -0.37
N SER A 344 -2.32 26.62 0.84
CA SER A 344 -2.90 27.15 2.08
C SER A 344 -2.79 28.68 2.18
N ILE A 345 -1.61 29.23 1.88
CA ILE A 345 -1.36 30.68 1.83
C ILE A 345 -2.22 31.31 0.74
N ALA A 346 -2.30 30.70 -0.45
CA ALA A 346 -3.17 31.16 -1.52
C ALA A 346 -4.64 31.24 -1.06
N ALA A 347 -5.15 30.21 -0.39
CA ALA A 347 -6.53 30.22 0.14
C ALA A 347 -6.76 31.30 1.22
N ALA A 348 -5.77 31.59 2.06
CA ALA A 348 -5.82 32.68 3.03
C ALA A 348 -5.82 34.05 2.35
N ASN A 349 -4.91 34.28 1.39
CA ASN A 349 -4.81 35.49 0.58
C ASN A 349 -6.11 35.76 -0.18
N TRP A 350 -6.69 34.74 -0.79
CA TRP A 350 -8.02 34.80 -1.41
C TRP A 350 -9.08 35.29 -0.43
N THR A 351 -9.15 34.68 0.75
CA THR A 351 -10.15 35.03 1.78
C THR A 351 -9.98 36.48 2.24
N ALA A 352 -8.75 36.92 2.49
CA ALA A 352 -8.44 38.28 2.90
C ALA A 352 -8.78 39.30 1.79
N ALA A 353 -8.39 39.01 0.54
CA ALA A 353 -8.65 39.88 -0.60
C ALA A 353 -10.15 40.01 -0.91
N VAL A 354 -10.92 38.91 -0.84
CA VAL A 354 -12.39 38.92 -0.97
C VAL A 354 -13.02 39.81 0.10
N ALA A 355 -12.56 39.71 1.35
CA ALA A 355 -13.06 40.55 2.45
C ALA A 355 -12.70 42.04 2.26
N ARG A 356 -11.44 42.32 1.88
CA ARG A 356 -10.92 43.68 1.64
C ARG A 356 -11.63 44.38 0.49
N THR A 357 -11.74 43.70 -0.65
CA THR A 357 -12.31 44.25 -1.90
C THR A 357 -13.84 44.21 -1.92
N ARG A 358 -14.47 43.50 -0.97
CA ARG A 358 -15.91 43.21 -0.92
C ARG A 358 -16.44 42.56 -2.20
N LEU A 359 -15.56 41.88 -2.94
CA LEU A 359 -15.94 41.09 -4.10
C LEU A 359 -16.81 39.92 -3.64
N THR A 360 -17.84 39.58 -4.40
CA THR A 360 -18.59 38.35 -4.12
C THR A 360 -17.87 37.19 -4.84
N PRO A 361 -17.56 36.05 -4.23
CA PRO A 361 -17.06 34.90 -5.00
C PRO A 361 -18.23 34.20 -5.70
N TYR A 362 -17.99 33.59 -6.86
CA TYR A 362 -18.92 32.61 -7.44
C TYR A 362 -18.81 31.30 -6.68
N ARG A 363 -19.96 30.70 -6.38
CA ARG A 363 -20.09 29.44 -5.65
C ARG A 363 -21.32 28.71 -6.16
N LEU A 364 -21.19 27.40 -6.35
CA LEU A 364 -22.28 26.55 -6.84
C LEU A 364 -23.46 26.53 -5.85
N ALA A 365 -24.67 26.65 -6.39
CA ALA A 365 -25.91 26.56 -5.63
C ALA A 365 -26.03 25.17 -4.98
N GLY A 366 -26.34 25.16 -3.68
CA GLY A 366 -26.43 23.92 -2.89
C GLY A 366 -25.11 23.44 -2.30
N GLN A 367 -23.97 24.02 -2.69
CA GLN A 367 -22.67 23.57 -2.23
C GLN A 367 -22.45 23.80 -0.73
N ARG A 368 -22.06 22.72 -0.04
CA ARG A 368 -21.74 22.71 1.40
C ARG A 368 -20.54 23.62 1.68
N THR A 369 -20.81 24.89 1.96
CA THR A 369 -19.80 25.91 2.29
C THR A 369 -19.99 26.44 3.72
N GLY A 370 -18.89 26.87 4.34
CA GLY A 370 -18.94 27.65 5.58
C GLY A 370 -19.56 29.03 5.31
N LYS A 371 -20.59 29.39 6.12
CA LYS A 371 -21.39 30.64 6.16
C LYS A 371 -21.70 31.31 4.81
N LYS A 372 -23.00 31.35 4.46
CA LYS A 372 -23.57 32.14 3.36
C LYS A 372 -23.16 33.62 3.45
N GLY A 373 -22.35 34.08 2.50
CA GLY A 373 -22.16 35.51 2.25
C GLY A 373 -23.43 36.13 1.68
N ARG A 374 -23.75 37.35 2.11
CA ARG A 374 -24.91 38.10 1.62
C ARG A 374 -24.67 38.53 0.18
N ARG A 375 -25.64 38.27 -0.71
CA ARG A 375 -25.61 38.68 -2.13
C ARG A 375 -25.41 40.20 -2.21
N ALA A 376 -24.24 40.66 -2.66
CA ALA A 376 -23.98 42.09 -2.85
C ALA A 376 -24.62 42.57 -4.17
N ARG A 377 -25.06 43.83 -4.17
CA ARG A 377 -25.72 44.50 -5.30
C ARG A 377 -24.72 44.67 -6.45
N ALA A 378 -25.17 44.44 -7.69
CA ALA A 378 -24.37 44.55 -8.90
C ALA A 378 -23.63 45.91 -8.95
N ALA A 379 -22.31 45.87 -9.17
CA ALA A 379 -21.53 47.05 -9.49
C ALA A 379 -21.96 47.56 -10.88
N ALA A 380 -21.94 48.89 -11.05
CA ALA A 380 -22.27 49.52 -12.33
C ALA A 380 -21.32 49.02 -13.43
N PRO A 381 -21.80 48.81 -14.66
CA PRO A 381 -20.96 48.38 -15.76
C PRO A 381 -19.86 49.41 -16.00
N ALA A 382 -18.59 48.96 -16.00
CA ALA A 382 -17.50 49.75 -16.52
C ALA A 382 -17.74 49.96 -18.02
N ALA A 383 -17.58 51.21 -18.48
CA ALA A 383 -17.77 51.54 -19.88
C ALA A 383 -16.79 50.75 -20.76
N THR A 384 -17.32 50.13 -21.81
CA THR A 384 -16.56 49.47 -22.88
C THR A 384 -15.74 50.52 -23.63
N GLY A 385 -14.47 50.66 -23.25
CA GLY A 385 -13.46 51.34 -24.03
C GLY A 385 -12.64 50.33 -24.86
N PRO A 386 -12.03 50.75 -25.97
CA PRO A 386 -10.97 49.96 -26.62
C PRO A 386 -9.85 49.68 -25.61
N ALA A 387 -9.19 48.52 -25.71
CA ALA A 387 -8.06 48.18 -24.86
C ALA A 387 -7.03 49.32 -24.92
N THR A 388 -6.69 49.88 -23.76
CA THR A 388 -5.70 50.95 -23.62
C THR A 388 -4.39 50.38 -23.09
N ASP A 389 -3.27 50.97 -23.46
CA ASP A 389 -1.96 50.63 -22.89
C ASP A 389 -1.96 50.94 -21.38
N ARG A 390 -2.02 49.87 -20.56
CA ARG A 390 -1.85 49.91 -19.10
C ARG A 390 -0.48 49.37 -18.70
N LEU A 391 0.11 48.56 -19.56
CA LEU A 391 1.37 47.87 -19.35
C LEU A 391 2.53 48.84 -19.17
N SER A 392 2.62 49.89 -20.00
CA SER A 392 3.69 50.88 -19.91
C SER A 392 3.75 51.54 -18.53
N GLY A 393 2.59 51.93 -17.99
CA GLY A 393 2.50 52.52 -16.65
C GLY A 393 2.81 51.53 -15.54
N PHE A 394 2.41 50.26 -15.70
CA PHE A 394 2.69 49.20 -14.74
C PHE A 394 4.19 48.88 -14.65
N LEU A 395 4.91 48.86 -15.78
CA LEU A 395 6.34 48.55 -15.84
C LEU A 395 7.25 49.72 -15.43
N ALA A 396 6.72 50.94 -15.35
CA ALA A 396 7.51 52.14 -15.08
C ALA A 396 8.05 52.24 -13.64
N ALA A 397 7.50 51.45 -12.70
CA ALA A 397 7.93 51.45 -11.31
C ALA A 397 7.89 50.04 -10.72
N PRO A 398 8.78 49.71 -9.76
CA PRO A 398 8.68 48.46 -9.02
C PRO A 398 7.35 48.41 -8.24
N PRO A 399 6.78 47.21 -8.01
CA PRO A 399 5.56 47.08 -7.24
C PRO A 399 5.76 47.61 -5.82
N VAL A 400 4.75 48.31 -5.30
CA VAL A 400 4.72 48.75 -3.90
C VAL A 400 4.49 47.51 -3.04
N LEU A 401 5.45 47.18 -2.18
CA LEU A 401 5.30 46.07 -1.23
C LEU A 401 4.38 46.52 -0.08
N ASP A 402 3.41 45.67 0.27
CA ASP A 402 2.47 45.93 1.38
C ASP A 402 3.22 46.21 2.69
N GLU A 403 2.65 47.13 3.50
CA GLU A 403 3.12 47.41 4.86
C GLU A 403 2.98 46.17 5.77
N LEU A 404 3.72 46.18 6.88
CA LEU A 404 3.67 45.12 7.89
C LEU A 404 2.28 45.01 8.52
N ASP A 405 1.62 43.86 8.36
CA ASP A 405 0.45 43.50 9.17
C ASP A 405 0.91 42.93 10.52
N GLU A 406 1.11 43.83 11.49
CA GLU A 406 1.52 43.43 12.84
C GLU A 406 0.50 42.51 13.53
N ALA A 407 -0.79 42.65 13.20
CA ALA A 407 -1.84 41.86 13.84
C ALA A 407 -1.81 40.42 13.36
N GLU A 408 -1.62 40.21 12.06
CA GLU A 408 -1.43 38.89 11.44
C GLU A 408 -0.20 38.18 12.02
N LEU A 409 0.97 38.84 11.97
CA LEU A 409 2.22 38.26 12.46
C LEU A 409 2.15 37.93 13.95
N ARG A 410 1.56 38.83 14.76
CA ARG A 410 1.35 38.58 16.20
C ARG A 410 0.43 37.39 16.43
N GLY A 411 -0.61 37.24 15.61
CA GLY A 411 -1.50 36.08 15.61
C GLY A 411 -0.70 34.78 15.40
N TRP A 412 0.11 34.72 14.35
CA TRP A 412 0.96 33.56 14.06
C TRP A 412 1.92 33.25 15.21
N CYS A 413 2.60 34.25 15.78
CA CYS A 413 3.53 34.07 16.90
C CYS A 413 2.86 33.50 18.15
N VAL A 414 1.64 33.94 18.48
CA VAL A 414 0.89 33.39 19.61
C VAL A 414 0.46 31.95 19.34
N ASP A 415 -0.02 31.67 18.14
CA ASP A 415 -0.57 30.37 17.80
C ASP A 415 0.51 29.31 17.59
N ILE A 416 1.70 29.64 17.08
CA ILE A 416 2.82 28.69 17.00
C ILE A 416 3.29 28.27 18.39
N VAL A 417 3.36 29.18 19.36
CA VAL A 417 3.72 28.84 20.74
C VAL A 417 2.65 27.95 21.38
N ARG A 418 1.35 28.23 21.14
CA ARG A 418 0.25 27.36 21.62
C ARG A 418 0.32 25.97 20.99
N LEU A 419 0.65 25.89 19.71
CA LEU A 419 0.76 24.64 18.98
C LEU A 419 2.00 23.84 19.43
N ALA A 420 3.13 24.51 19.63
CA ALA A 420 4.35 23.93 20.17
C ALA A 420 4.12 23.35 21.58
N ARG A 421 3.44 24.06 22.48
CA ARG A 421 3.07 23.52 23.80
C ARG A 421 2.22 22.25 23.72
N ARG A 422 1.23 22.23 22.82
CA ARG A 422 0.37 21.05 22.60
C ARG A 422 1.15 19.84 22.07
N ASN A 423 2.26 20.08 21.38
CA ASN A 423 3.16 19.06 20.85
C ASN A 423 4.40 18.85 21.73
N GLY A 424 4.34 19.22 23.02
CA GLY A 424 5.35 18.86 24.02
C GLY A 424 6.62 19.72 24.02
N TYR A 425 6.58 20.92 23.44
CA TYR A 425 7.63 21.92 23.59
C TYR A 425 7.43 22.79 24.84
N LEU A 426 8.53 23.16 25.49
CA LEU A 426 8.56 24.16 26.56
C LEU A 426 8.61 25.57 25.95
N ALA A 427 7.56 25.96 25.24
CA ALA A 427 7.42 27.28 24.63
C ALA A 427 6.69 28.26 25.56
N SER A 428 7.08 29.53 25.57
CA SER A 428 6.62 30.60 26.47
C SER A 428 6.17 31.83 25.67
N THR A 429 5.55 32.81 26.34
CA THR A 429 5.24 34.09 25.67
C THR A 429 6.50 34.83 25.23
N ALA A 430 7.64 34.62 25.90
CA ALA A 430 8.92 35.19 25.49
C ALA A 430 9.36 34.63 24.12
N ASP A 431 9.09 33.34 23.84
CA ASP A 431 9.38 32.76 22.53
C ASP A 431 8.48 33.38 21.44
N ALA A 432 7.21 33.69 21.73
CA ALA A 432 6.35 34.39 20.76
C ALA A 432 6.90 35.78 20.41
N ILE A 433 7.39 36.54 21.40
CA ILE A 433 8.02 37.85 21.19
C ILE A 433 9.31 37.68 20.38
N ALA A 434 10.14 36.68 20.73
CA ALA A 434 11.38 36.40 20.01
C ALA A 434 11.11 36.04 18.54
N VAL A 435 10.10 35.20 18.26
CA VAL A 435 9.69 34.87 16.89
C VAL A 435 9.22 36.11 16.14
N PHE A 436 8.42 36.98 16.77
CA PHE A 436 7.94 38.21 16.16
C PHE A 436 9.10 39.13 15.73
N GLU A 437 9.99 39.47 16.67
CA GLU A 437 11.15 40.32 16.41
C GLU A 437 12.11 39.69 15.39
N THR A 438 12.36 38.38 15.51
CA THR A 438 13.24 37.64 14.59
C THR A 438 12.65 37.60 13.18
N SER A 439 11.32 37.47 13.03
CA SER A 439 10.67 37.51 11.72
C SER A 439 10.92 38.86 11.03
N ILE A 440 10.77 39.97 11.76
CA ILE A 440 11.02 41.34 11.26
C ILE A 440 12.51 41.53 10.92
N LEU A 441 13.40 41.04 11.79
CA LEU A 441 14.85 41.08 11.56
C LEU A 441 15.22 40.34 10.27
N LEU A 442 14.73 39.11 10.08
CA LEU A 442 15.00 38.28 8.91
C LEU A 442 14.47 38.94 7.62
N ALA A 443 13.26 39.52 7.68
CA ALA A 443 12.70 40.27 6.56
C ALA A 443 13.59 41.46 6.18
N THR A 444 14.04 42.23 7.18
CA THR A 444 14.91 43.41 7.01
C THR A 444 16.27 43.02 6.43
N MET A 445 16.90 41.95 6.94
CA MET A 445 18.17 41.43 6.39
C MET A 445 18.02 41.00 4.92
N ARG A 446 16.84 40.50 4.56
CA ARG A 446 16.46 40.14 3.19
C ARG A 446 15.94 41.33 2.38
N ASN A 447 16.08 42.56 2.89
CA ASN A 447 15.68 43.81 2.25
C ASN A 447 14.18 43.87 1.88
N ARG A 448 13.33 43.35 2.77
CA ARG A 448 11.86 43.35 2.62
C ARG A 448 11.20 44.21 3.70
N ALA A 449 10.11 44.86 3.31
CA ALA A 449 9.34 45.73 4.20
C ALA A 449 8.49 44.97 5.23
N ARG A 450 8.19 43.69 4.97
CA ARG A 450 7.43 42.80 5.86
C ARG A 450 7.93 41.35 5.80
N PRO A 451 7.77 40.57 6.89
CA PRO A 451 8.02 39.14 6.88
C PRO A 451 7.04 38.37 5.99
N THR A 452 7.54 37.34 5.30
CA THR A 452 6.73 36.31 4.65
C THR A 452 6.41 35.17 5.64
N PRO A 453 5.46 34.29 5.30
CA PRO A 453 5.26 33.04 6.03
C PRO A 453 6.56 32.22 6.21
N TYR A 454 7.49 32.31 5.25
CA TYR A 454 8.79 31.63 5.30
C TYR A 454 9.77 32.29 6.29
N ASP A 455 9.80 33.63 6.39
CA ASP A 455 10.55 34.32 7.46
C ASP A 455 10.04 33.93 8.84
N PHE A 456 8.71 33.90 8.97
CA PHE A 456 8.06 33.49 10.20
C PHE A 456 8.41 32.04 10.57
N ALA A 457 8.39 31.12 9.60
CA ALA A 457 8.77 29.73 9.85
C ALA A 457 10.25 29.60 10.25
N ASP A 458 11.15 30.32 9.58
CA ASP A 458 12.57 30.38 9.94
C ASP A 458 12.78 30.93 11.36
N ALA A 459 12.09 32.02 11.70
CA ALA A 459 12.11 32.61 13.03
C ALA A 459 11.57 31.63 14.09
N ALA A 460 10.45 30.96 13.81
CA ALA A 460 9.85 29.98 14.69
C ALA A 460 10.79 28.80 14.97
N VAL A 461 11.39 28.22 13.93
CA VAL A 461 12.39 27.15 14.09
C VAL A 461 13.56 27.66 14.92
N THR A 462 14.10 28.84 14.59
CA THR A 462 15.25 29.43 15.29
C THR A 462 14.98 29.68 16.78
N CYS A 463 13.79 30.16 17.14
CA CYS A 463 13.48 30.53 18.51
C CYS A 463 12.95 29.37 19.36
N ILE A 464 12.24 28.41 18.76
CA ILE A 464 11.52 27.35 19.50
C ILE A 464 12.27 26.01 19.45
N GLU A 465 12.91 25.67 18.33
CA GLU A 465 13.61 24.39 18.14
C GLU A 465 15.02 24.47 18.76
N LYS A 466 15.13 24.05 20.02
CA LYS A 466 16.40 24.07 20.78
C LYS A 466 17.23 22.79 20.57
N ASP A 467 16.57 21.64 20.55
CA ASP A 467 17.17 20.30 20.38
C ASP A 467 16.32 19.46 19.42
N VAL A 468 16.90 18.99 18.31
CA VAL A 468 16.20 18.15 17.33
C VAL A 468 16.01 16.73 17.89
N VAL A 469 14.76 16.30 18.03
CA VAL A 469 14.41 14.90 18.34
C VAL A 469 13.68 14.28 17.14
N PRO A 470 14.36 13.46 16.31
CA PRO A 470 13.76 12.87 15.12
C PRO A 470 12.43 12.18 15.40
N GLY A 471 11.40 12.50 14.61
CA GLY A 471 10.09 11.85 14.64
C GLY A 471 9.15 12.22 15.80
N ARG A 472 9.54 13.12 16.72
CA ARG A 472 8.68 13.58 17.83
C ARG A 472 8.49 15.09 17.93
N ARG A 473 9.47 15.88 17.49
CA ARG A 473 9.50 17.34 17.61
C ARG A 473 9.97 17.92 16.29
N ASP A 474 9.07 18.66 15.63
CA ASP A 474 9.37 19.38 14.41
C ASP A 474 8.58 20.70 14.35
N VAL A 475 9.20 21.82 14.75
CA VAL A 475 8.58 23.15 14.68
C VAL A 475 8.23 23.53 13.24
N ARG A 476 8.98 23.08 12.23
CA ARG A 476 8.70 23.38 10.83
C ARG A 476 7.35 22.78 10.43
N ARG A 477 7.10 21.52 10.79
CA ARG A 477 5.79 20.88 10.61
C ARG A 477 4.68 21.61 11.37
N LEU A 478 4.97 22.16 12.56
CA LEU A 478 3.99 22.97 13.28
C LEU A 478 3.69 24.31 12.57
N CYS A 479 4.69 24.94 11.96
CA CYS A 479 4.49 26.14 11.14
C CYS A 479 3.63 25.83 9.91
N GLU A 480 3.83 24.69 9.25
CA GLU A 480 2.98 24.23 8.13
C GLU A 480 1.53 24.01 8.57
N ILE A 481 1.32 23.37 9.72
CA ILE A 481 -0.01 23.20 10.32
C ILE A 481 -0.65 24.58 10.64
N LEU A 482 0.14 25.54 11.11
CA LEU A 482 -0.36 26.85 11.52
C LEU A 482 -0.72 27.75 10.34
N LEU A 483 0.14 27.85 9.33
CA LEU A 483 0.02 28.78 8.19
C LEU A 483 -1.09 28.37 7.20
N GLY A 484 -1.88 27.37 7.57
CA GLY A 484 -3.19 27.08 7.00
C GLY A 484 -3.61 25.64 7.18
N GLY A 485 -2.67 24.75 7.51
CA GLY A 485 -2.90 23.33 7.75
C GLY A 485 -3.43 22.62 6.51
N ASP A 486 -3.30 21.30 6.48
CA ASP A 486 -3.80 20.56 5.33
C ASP A 486 -5.34 20.54 5.32
N ARG A 487 -5.94 21.41 4.50
CA ARG A 487 -7.39 21.46 4.33
C ARG A 487 -7.80 20.38 3.36
N VAL A 488 -8.29 19.28 3.91
CA VAL A 488 -8.86 18.19 3.12
C VAL A 488 -10.33 18.48 2.80
N GLY A 489 -10.69 18.37 1.52
CA GLY A 489 -12.09 18.43 1.10
C GLY A 489 -12.82 17.11 1.26
N GLN A 490 -14.04 17.06 0.74
CA GLN A 490 -14.94 15.93 0.90
C GLN A 490 -15.86 15.81 -0.31
N VAL A 491 -16.01 14.59 -0.81
CA VAL A 491 -17.00 14.26 -1.82
C VAL A 491 -18.34 14.00 -1.13
N GLY A 492 -19.39 14.70 -1.57
CA GLY A 492 -20.73 14.53 -1.01
C GLY A 492 -21.35 13.20 -1.39
N TYR A 493 -22.28 12.73 -0.55
CA TYR A 493 -22.98 11.45 -0.72
C TYR A 493 -23.51 11.23 -2.14
N ASP A 494 -24.18 12.22 -2.73
CA ASP A 494 -24.80 12.09 -4.05
C ASP A 494 -23.78 11.90 -5.19
N SER A 495 -22.56 12.41 -5.02
CA SER A 495 -21.47 12.26 -5.99
C SER A 495 -20.55 11.07 -5.71
N LEU A 496 -20.81 10.28 -4.66
CA LEU A 496 -20.08 9.04 -4.43
C LEU A 496 -20.45 7.98 -5.48
N PRO A 497 -19.52 7.08 -5.86
CA PRO A 497 -19.86 5.93 -6.68
C PRO A 497 -20.96 5.06 -6.03
N PRO A 498 -21.77 4.32 -6.82
CA PRO A 498 -22.83 3.46 -6.29
C PRO A 498 -22.37 2.51 -5.19
N LEU A 499 -21.19 1.88 -5.35
CA LEU A 499 -20.62 0.98 -4.34
C LEU A 499 -20.31 1.70 -3.02
N ALA A 500 -19.73 2.91 -3.08
CA ALA A 500 -19.43 3.68 -1.89
C ALA A 500 -20.71 4.12 -1.16
N ARG A 501 -21.78 4.46 -1.89
CA ARG A 501 -23.11 4.71 -1.32
C ARG A 501 -23.71 3.47 -0.67
N ASP A 502 -23.66 2.32 -1.35
CA ASP A 502 -24.13 1.03 -0.81
C ASP A 502 -23.46 0.69 0.53
N VAL A 503 -22.14 0.93 0.64
CA VAL A 503 -21.41 0.74 1.90
C VAL A 503 -21.96 1.62 3.02
N LEU A 504 -22.14 2.92 2.78
CA LEU A 504 -22.67 3.85 3.78
C LEU A 504 -24.11 3.50 4.18
N ASP A 505 -24.93 3.08 3.21
CA ASP A 505 -26.32 2.69 3.43
C ASP A 505 -26.45 1.41 4.25
N ARG A 506 -25.63 0.39 3.95
CA ARG A 506 -25.61 -0.88 4.69
C ARG A 506 -25.09 -0.73 6.12
N LEU A 507 -24.21 0.24 6.38
CA LEU A 507 -23.69 0.52 7.73
C LEU A 507 -24.54 1.53 8.52
N ARG A 508 -25.58 2.10 7.91
CA ARG A 508 -26.52 3.03 8.57
C ARG A 508 -27.11 2.51 9.89
N PRO A 509 -27.43 1.20 10.06
CA PRO A 509 -27.92 0.66 11.34
C PRO A 509 -26.99 0.89 12.54
N LEU A 510 -25.69 1.11 12.32
CA LEU A 510 -24.74 1.44 13.40
C LEU A 510 -25.02 2.81 14.06
N GLY A 511 -25.82 3.67 13.43
CA GLY A 511 -26.14 5.00 13.95
C GLY A 511 -24.95 5.97 14.00
N LEU A 512 -23.89 5.69 13.21
CA LEU A 512 -22.66 6.48 13.17
C LEU A 512 -22.64 7.42 11.96
N ASP A 513 -22.04 8.59 12.14
CA ASP A 513 -21.77 9.55 11.05
C ASP A 513 -20.43 9.19 10.37
N LEU A 514 -20.50 8.20 9.47
CA LEU A 514 -19.33 7.61 8.79
C LEU A 514 -18.73 8.53 7.72
N GLU A 515 -19.41 9.61 7.35
CA GLU A 515 -18.89 10.68 6.49
C GLU A 515 -17.85 11.54 7.23
N ARG A 516 -17.82 11.54 8.57
CA ARG A 516 -16.83 12.31 9.33
C ARG A 516 -15.43 11.72 9.20
N ARG A 517 -14.44 12.61 9.16
CA ARG A 517 -13.01 12.25 9.13
C ARG A 517 -12.47 11.76 10.49
N THR A 518 -13.24 11.92 11.56
CA THR A 518 -12.89 11.44 12.90
C THR A 518 -13.17 9.95 13.04
N VAL A 519 -12.30 9.22 13.74
CA VAL A 519 -12.53 7.81 14.05
C VAL A 519 -13.86 7.67 14.81
N GLN A 520 -14.77 6.87 14.29
CA GLN A 520 -16.03 6.50 14.93
C GLN A 520 -15.88 5.10 15.53
N ARG A 521 -16.29 4.93 16.78
CA ARG A 521 -16.25 3.62 17.44
C ARG A 521 -17.58 2.92 17.29
N ALA A 522 -17.58 1.72 16.73
CA ALA A 522 -18.74 0.85 16.63
C ALA A 522 -18.63 -0.29 17.65
N LEU A 523 -19.72 -0.58 18.35
CA LEU A 523 -19.86 -1.72 19.25
C LEU A 523 -21.00 -2.58 18.72
N LEU A 524 -20.72 -3.84 18.42
CA LEU A 524 -21.72 -4.78 17.90
C LEU A 524 -21.87 -5.91 18.92
N ASP A 525 -23.08 -6.07 19.44
CA ASP A 525 -23.49 -7.25 20.20
C ASP A 525 -24.44 -8.07 19.31
N LEU A 526 -23.89 -9.04 18.59
CA LEU A 526 -24.62 -9.84 17.61
C LEU A 526 -25.57 -10.84 18.29
N ARG A 527 -25.39 -11.09 19.58
CA ARG A 527 -26.29 -11.92 20.37
C ARG A 527 -27.53 -11.14 20.79
N ALA A 528 -27.35 -9.91 21.27
CA ALA A 528 -28.43 -9.03 21.69
C ALA A 528 -29.18 -8.41 20.50
N ASP A 529 -28.48 -8.05 19.42
CA ASP A 529 -29.05 -7.47 18.21
C ASP A 529 -28.57 -8.19 16.93
N PRO A 530 -29.23 -9.30 16.55
CA PRO A 530 -28.90 -10.05 15.35
C PRO A 530 -29.04 -9.25 14.04
N ALA A 531 -29.77 -8.14 14.03
CA ALA A 531 -29.95 -7.32 12.83
C ALA A 531 -28.64 -6.60 12.42
N LEU A 532 -27.65 -6.54 13.30
CA LEU A 532 -26.31 -6.00 13.02
C LEU A 532 -25.37 -6.99 12.32
N ALA A 533 -25.77 -8.26 12.15
CA ALA A 533 -24.93 -9.27 11.48
C ALA A 533 -24.49 -8.87 10.06
N PRO A 534 -25.34 -8.28 9.19
CA PRO A 534 -24.90 -7.79 7.88
C PRO A 534 -23.88 -6.65 7.95
N CYS A 535 -23.92 -5.83 9.01
CA CYS A 535 -22.90 -4.79 9.25
C CYS A 535 -21.56 -5.44 9.58
N SER A 536 -21.54 -6.44 10.47
CA SER A 536 -20.32 -7.21 10.78
C SER A 536 -19.73 -7.86 9.52
N ASP A 537 -20.56 -8.52 8.70
CA ASP A 537 -20.14 -9.12 7.43
C ASP A 537 -19.47 -8.09 6.51
N LEU A 538 -20.08 -6.93 6.35
CA LEU A 538 -19.52 -5.85 5.54
C LEU A 538 -18.20 -5.31 6.11
N LEU A 539 -18.10 -5.08 7.43
CA LEU A 539 -16.87 -4.58 8.07
C LEU A 539 -15.69 -5.55 7.89
N TRP A 540 -15.93 -6.86 7.97
CA TRP A 540 -14.90 -7.87 7.73
C TRP A 540 -14.42 -7.92 6.27
N MET A 541 -15.32 -7.67 5.30
CA MET A 541 -14.93 -7.53 3.88
C MET A 541 -14.15 -6.23 3.66
N LEU A 542 -14.63 -5.10 4.20
CA LEU A 542 -13.95 -3.81 4.07
C LEU A 542 -12.56 -3.82 4.72
N ARG A 543 -12.39 -4.50 5.86
CA ARG A 543 -11.07 -4.73 6.47
C ARG A 543 -10.07 -5.40 5.52
N HIS A 544 -10.55 -6.27 4.64
CA HIS A 544 -9.70 -6.96 3.66
C HIS A 544 -9.41 -6.08 2.43
N LEU A 545 -10.31 -5.17 2.08
CA LEU A 545 -10.22 -4.37 0.85
C LEU A 545 -9.58 -2.99 1.04
N LEU A 546 -9.76 -2.38 2.20
CA LEU A 546 -9.34 -1.02 2.53
C LEU A 546 -8.03 -1.01 3.36
N PRO A 547 -7.36 0.15 3.46
CA PRO A 547 -6.21 0.34 4.35
C PRO A 547 -6.50 -0.07 5.80
N ALA A 548 -5.47 -0.52 6.51
CA ALA A 548 -5.60 -1.10 7.85
C ALA A 548 -6.20 -0.16 8.92
N ASP A 549 -6.09 1.15 8.71
CA ASP A 549 -6.63 2.19 9.59
C ASP A 549 -8.09 2.57 9.25
N ALA A 550 -8.61 2.19 8.07
CA ALA A 550 -9.96 2.52 7.63
C ALA A 550 -11.04 1.76 8.41
N VAL A 551 -10.82 0.46 8.62
CA VAL A 551 -11.71 -0.44 9.36
C VAL A 551 -10.88 -1.35 10.26
N ARG A 552 -10.67 -0.91 11.51
CA ARG A 552 -9.78 -1.57 12.45
C ARG A 552 -10.56 -2.27 13.57
N PRO A 553 -10.46 -3.60 13.72
CA PRO A 553 -11.05 -4.29 14.86
C PRO A 553 -10.19 -4.07 16.12
N ILE A 554 -10.86 -3.74 17.22
CA ILE A 554 -10.28 -3.70 18.57
C ILE A 554 -10.54 -5.03 19.29
N MET A 555 -11.75 -5.55 19.15
CA MET A 555 -12.18 -6.84 19.71
C MET A 555 -13.06 -7.55 18.68
N GLY A 556 -12.96 -8.87 18.63
CA GLY A 556 -13.68 -9.69 17.67
C GLY A 556 -12.75 -10.35 16.66
N GLU A 557 -13.11 -11.56 16.28
CA GLU A 557 -12.35 -12.45 15.43
C GLU A 557 -13.26 -13.18 14.44
N ARG A 558 -12.77 -13.34 13.21
CA ARG A 558 -13.42 -14.11 12.16
C ARG A 558 -12.45 -15.15 11.61
N ARG A 559 -12.66 -16.40 12.01
CA ARG A 559 -11.86 -17.57 11.63
C ARG A 559 -12.76 -18.61 10.97
N LEU A 560 -12.17 -19.62 10.33
CA LEU A 560 -12.94 -20.74 9.78
C LEU A 560 -13.80 -21.39 10.89
N GLY A 561 -15.11 -21.47 10.66
CA GLY A 561 -16.06 -22.05 11.63
C GLY A 561 -16.29 -21.25 12.92
N HIS A 562 -15.69 -20.06 13.07
CA HIS A 562 -15.83 -19.25 14.27
C HIS A 562 -16.11 -17.78 13.92
N ARG A 563 -17.20 -17.25 14.47
CA ARG A 563 -17.58 -15.84 14.42
C ARG A 563 -17.78 -15.35 15.85
N SER A 564 -17.25 -14.16 16.16
CA SER A 564 -17.41 -13.57 17.50
C SER A 564 -18.84 -13.11 17.72
N GLU A 565 -19.38 -13.35 18.92
CA GLU A 565 -20.72 -12.86 19.30
C GLU A 565 -20.72 -11.35 19.61
N GLN A 566 -19.55 -10.81 20.00
CA GLN A 566 -19.35 -9.40 20.28
C GLN A 566 -18.13 -8.88 19.52
N GLU A 567 -18.25 -7.68 18.97
CA GLU A 567 -17.18 -7.04 18.21
C GLU A 567 -17.08 -5.54 18.56
N SER A 568 -15.87 -4.99 18.49
CA SER A 568 -15.65 -3.56 18.60
C SER A 568 -14.68 -3.07 17.54
N TRP A 569 -15.01 -1.94 16.92
CA TRP A 569 -14.32 -1.43 15.74
C TRP A 569 -14.03 0.06 15.87
N ASP A 570 -12.88 0.47 15.36
CA ASP A 570 -12.58 1.86 15.02
C ASP A 570 -12.75 2.02 13.50
N LEU A 571 -13.68 2.90 13.09
CA LEU A 571 -14.06 3.15 11.70
C LEU A 571 -13.62 4.56 11.30
N ALA A 572 -12.85 4.67 10.23
CA ALA A 572 -12.34 5.93 9.69
C ALA A 572 -12.67 6.09 8.20
N LEU A 573 -13.88 5.70 7.79
CA LEU A 573 -14.30 5.71 6.38
C LEU A 573 -14.29 7.12 5.76
N GLY A 574 -14.75 8.15 6.48
CA GLY A 574 -14.69 9.53 5.98
C GLY A 574 -13.27 10.07 5.82
N ARG A 575 -12.29 9.55 6.59
CA ARG A 575 -10.86 9.86 6.41
C ARG A 575 -10.32 9.15 5.17
N ASN A 576 -10.69 7.87 5.01
CA ASN A 576 -10.28 6.98 3.92
C ASN A 576 -11.30 6.96 2.76
N GLN A 577 -11.98 8.10 2.50
CA GLN A 577 -13.04 8.18 1.51
C GLN A 577 -12.53 7.92 0.08
N ARG A 578 -11.27 8.29 -0.23
CA ARG A 578 -10.62 7.95 -1.50
C ARG A 578 -10.60 6.44 -1.74
N ALA A 579 -10.05 5.67 -0.80
CA ALA A 579 -9.94 4.22 -0.93
C ALA A 579 -11.32 3.55 -1.10
N LEU A 580 -12.35 4.09 -0.43
CA LEU A 580 -13.72 3.63 -0.62
C LEU A 580 -14.29 3.96 -2.01
N ILE A 581 -14.01 5.15 -2.55
CA ILE A 581 -14.41 5.56 -3.91
C ILE A 581 -13.73 4.67 -4.95
N GLU A 582 -12.44 4.38 -4.77
CA GLU A 582 -11.65 3.57 -5.70
C GLU A 582 -12.16 2.12 -5.82
N LEU A 583 -12.77 1.54 -4.78
CA LEU A 583 -13.45 0.24 -4.90
C LEU A 583 -14.56 0.26 -5.97
N GLY A 584 -15.23 1.40 -6.16
CA GLY A 584 -16.23 1.58 -7.23
C GLY A 584 -15.63 1.53 -8.64
N TYR A 585 -14.32 1.74 -8.78
CA TYR A 585 -13.60 1.55 -10.04
C TYR A 585 -13.15 0.10 -10.27
N GLU A 586 -13.40 -0.81 -9.34
CA GLU A 586 -13.14 -2.24 -9.54
C GLU A 586 -14.42 -3.00 -9.81
N GLY A 587 -15.52 -2.71 -9.10
CA GLY A 587 -16.79 -3.43 -9.23
C GLY A 587 -18.00 -2.63 -8.76
N VAL A 588 -19.19 -3.23 -8.87
CA VAL A 588 -20.45 -2.58 -8.46
C VAL A 588 -20.85 -2.91 -7.02
N THR A 589 -20.36 -4.02 -6.45
CA THR A 589 -20.55 -4.39 -5.04
C THR A 589 -19.24 -4.77 -4.38
N VAL A 590 -19.18 -4.66 -3.04
CA VAL A 590 -18.01 -5.04 -2.24
C VAL A 590 -17.66 -6.52 -2.41
N GLU A 591 -18.68 -7.37 -2.47
CA GLU A 591 -18.54 -8.81 -2.66
C GLU A 591 -17.90 -9.14 -4.01
N GLN A 592 -18.31 -8.44 -5.08
CA GLN A 592 -17.75 -8.63 -6.42
C GLN A 592 -16.27 -8.20 -6.47
N VAL A 593 -15.94 -7.04 -5.87
CA VAL A 593 -14.56 -6.56 -5.81
C VAL A 593 -13.67 -7.56 -5.06
N LEU A 594 -14.16 -8.08 -3.94
CA LEU A 594 -13.46 -9.12 -3.17
C LEU A 594 -13.27 -10.40 -4.00
N GLU A 595 -14.32 -10.93 -4.63
CA GLU A 595 -14.24 -12.10 -5.51
C GLU A 595 -13.19 -11.90 -6.63
N GLN A 596 -13.18 -10.74 -7.27
CA GLN A 596 -12.24 -10.42 -8.35
C GLN A 596 -10.80 -10.32 -7.85
N ARG A 597 -10.56 -9.68 -6.70
CA ARG A 597 -9.21 -9.59 -6.11
C ARG A 597 -8.68 -10.96 -5.70
N LEU A 598 -9.53 -11.83 -5.12
CA LEU A 598 -9.17 -13.21 -4.79
C LEU A 598 -8.82 -14.02 -6.05
N ARG A 599 -9.61 -13.91 -7.14
CA ARG A 599 -9.29 -14.56 -8.43
C ARG A 599 -7.97 -14.06 -9.02
N ARG A 600 -7.75 -12.74 -9.02
CA ARG A 600 -6.53 -12.13 -9.56
C ARG A 600 -5.30 -12.59 -8.77
N ALA A 601 -5.42 -12.71 -7.45
CA ALA A 601 -4.34 -13.14 -6.58
C ALA A 601 -3.80 -14.54 -6.89
N VAL A 602 -4.62 -15.46 -7.39
CA VAL A 602 -4.22 -16.86 -7.68
C VAL A 602 -3.89 -17.11 -9.16
N ARG A 603 -4.07 -16.10 -10.02
CA ARG A 603 -3.78 -16.16 -11.47
C ARG A 603 -2.52 -15.38 -11.87
N GLY A 604 -1.91 -14.64 -10.93
CA GLY A 604 -0.66 -13.93 -11.18
C GLY A 604 0.52 -14.87 -11.44
N PRO A 605 1.63 -14.37 -12.02
CA PRO A 605 2.81 -15.17 -12.32
C PRO A 605 3.45 -15.76 -11.06
N ASP A 606 3.46 -15.01 -9.96
CA ASP A 606 4.02 -15.43 -8.66
C ASP A 606 2.95 -16.08 -7.74
N ALA A 607 1.88 -16.63 -8.31
CA ALA A 607 0.85 -17.29 -7.52
C ALA A 607 1.33 -18.65 -7.01
N THR A 608 1.15 -18.92 -5.72
CA THR A 608 1.57 -20.17 -5.08
C THR A 608 0.38 -20.94 -4.49
N ALA A 609 0.57 -22.24 -4.21
CA ALA A 609 -0.46 -23.07 -3.59
C ALA A 609 -0.90 -22.51 -2.23
N ALA A 610 0.05 -22.00 -1.42
CA ALA A 610 -0.23 -21.35 -0.15
C ALA A 610 -1.15 -20.13 -0.30
N ARG A 611 -0.88 -19.26 -1.30
CA ARG A 611 -1.71 -18.09 -1.61
C ARG A 611 -3.11 -18.50 -2.10
N ALA A 612 -3.22 -19.58 -2.88
CA ALA A 612 -4.52 -20.09 -3.31
C ALA A 612 -5.34 -20.68 -2.15
N LEU A 613 -4.71 -21.45 -1.25
CA LEU A 613 -5.38 -21.91 -0.03
C LEU A 613 -5.81 -20.73 0.86
N ALA A 614 -5.01 -19.67 0.97
CA ALA A 614 -5.41 -18.46 1.68
C ALA A 614 -6.66 -17.81 1.06
N ALA A 615 -6.72 -17.74 -0.27
CA ALA A 615 -7.88 -17.22 -0.98
C ALA A 615 -9.13 -18.10 -0.79
N VAL A 616 -8.97 -19.43 -0.69
CA VAL A 616 -10.04 -20.36 -0.33
C VAL A 616 -10.55 -20.09 1.09
N GLU A 617 -9.65 -19.94 2.07
CA GLU A 617 -10.04 -19.60 3.45
C GLU A 617 -10.85 -18.30 3.46
N ASP A 618 -10.36 -17.27 2.77
CA ASP A 618 -11.00 -15.95 2.64
C ASP A 618 -12.36 -16.01 1.96
N ALA A 619 -12.50 -16.81 0.89
CA ALA A 619 -13.79 -17.03 0.22
C ALA A 619 -14.82 -17.69 1.15
N ILE A 620 -14.41 -18.66 1.97
CA ILE A 620 -15.28 -19.30 2.98
C ILE A 620 -15.66 -18.28 4.06
N ARG A 621 -14.68 -17.58 4.65
CA ARG A 621 -14.96 -16.71 5.79
C ARG A 621 -15.73 -15.45 5.41
N LEU A 622 -15.49 -14.85 4.24
CA LEU A 622 -16.02 -13.53 3.88
C LEU A 622 -17.20 -13.57 2.91
N LEU A 623 -17.20 -14.47 1.94
CA LEU A 623 -18.20 -14.47 0.86
C LEU A 623 -19.21 -15.62 0.96
N ASP A 624 -18.86 -16.69 1.68
CA ASP A 624 -19.67 -17.91 1.81
C ASP A 624 -20.16 -18.45 0.44
N SER A 625 -19.26 -18.46 -0.55
CA SER A 625 -19.56 -18.82 -1.94
C SER A 625 -18.95 -20.19 -2.30
N PRO A 626 -19.73 -21.30 -2.30
CA PRO A 626 -19.21 -22.63 -2.58
C PRO A 626 -18.58 -22.75 -3.97
N ARG A 627 -19.16 -22.09 -4.98
CA ARG A 627 -18.64 -22.09 -6.36
C ARG A 627 -17.25 -21.47 -6.44
N LEU A 628 -17.02 -20.35 -5.75
CA LEU A 628 -15.72 -19.68 -5.74
C LEU A 628 -14.69 -20.52 -4.98
N VAL A 629 -15.10 -21.13 -3.87
CA VAL A 629 -14.26 -22.05 -3.09
C VAL A 629 -13.79 -23.22 -3.95
N ASP A 630 -14.68 -23.84 -4.72
CA ASP A 630 -14.31 -24.94 -5.63
C ASP A 630 -13.38 -24.48 -6.76
N GLU A 631 -13.62 -23.30 -7.35
CA GLU A 631 -12.76 -22.71 -8.39
C GLU A 631 -11.34 -22.42 -7.86
N LEU A 632 -11.23 -21.73 -6.71
CA LEU A 632 -9.94 -21.40 -6.09
C LEU A 632 -9.24 -22.66 -5.57
N GLY A 633 -10.00 -23.63 -5.07
CA GLY A 633 -9.49 -24.93 -4.63
C GLY A 633 -8.90 -25.74 -5.78
N ALA A 634 -9.57 -25.79 -6.93
CA ALA A 634 -9.03 -26.41 -8.15
C ALA A 634 -7.73 -25.72 -8.59
N ARG A 635 -7.68 -24.38 -8.54
CA ARG A 635 -6.46 -23.63 -8.83
C ARG A 635 -5.32 -23.94 -7.84
N ALA A 636 -5.63 -24.15 -6.56
CA ALA A 636 -4.63 -24.57 -5.57
C ALA A 636 -4.02 -25.93 -5.92
N VAL A 637 -4.80 -26.88 -6.44
CA VAL A 637 -4.30 -28.19 -6.91
C VAL A 637 -3.33 -28.01 -8.08
N GLU A 638 -3.70 -27.19 -9.08
CA GLU A 638 -2.84 -26.91 -10.23
C GLU A 638 -1.50 -26.28 -9.82
N LEU A 639 -1.55 -25.30 -8.91
CA LEU A 639 -0.36 -24.61 -8.42
C LEU A 639 0.55 -25.55 -7.60
N LEU A 640 -0.03 -26.43 -6.80
CA LEU A 640 0.72 -27.45 -6.06
C LEU A 640 1.40 -28.44 -7.01
N ALA A 641 0.70 -28.89 -8.05
CA ALA A 641 1.27 -29.82 -9.03
C ALA A 641 2.40 -29.19 -9.86
N ALA A 642 2.36 -27.87 -10.06
CA ALA A 642 3.37 -27.12 -10.81
C ALA A 642 4.53 -26.61 -9.93
N GLU A 643 4.44 -26.76 -8.60
CA GLU A 643 5.45 -26.31 -7.66
C GLU A 643 6.79 -27.01 -7.94
N ARG A 644 7.89 -26.25 -7.90
CA ARG A 644 9.25 -26.79 -8.14
C ARG A 644 10.16 -26.64 -6.92
N THR A 645 9.81 -25.72 -6.04
CA THR A 645 10.49 -25.51 -4.74
C THR A 645 9.55 -25.97 -3.63
N VAL A 646 10.03 -25.94 -2.39
CA VAL A 646 9.24 -26.37 -1.21
C VAL A 646 9.16 -25.25 -0.17
N ASP A 647 9.41 -24.02 -0.59
CA ASP A 647 9.49 -22.83 0.27
C ASP A 647 8.18 -22.59 1.02
N ASP A 648 7.05 -22.82 0.34
CA ASP A 648 5.70 -22.59 0.86
C ASP A 648 5.10 -23.82 1.58
N ALA A 649 5.82 -24.96 1.63
CA ALA A 649 5.32 -26.20 2.24
C ALA A 649 4.80 -26.02 3.68
N PRO A 650 5.45 -25.23 4.58
CA PRO A 650 4.92 -24.96 5.92
C PRO A 650 3.55 -24.28 5.90
N GLU A 651 3.36 -23.31 5.01
CA GLU A 651 2.12 -22.55 4.93
C GLU A 651 1.00 -23.37 4.25
N VAL A 652 1.35 -24.17 3.25
CA VAL A 652 0.46 -25.16 2.62
C VAL A 652 -0.06 -26.14 3.67
N LEU A 653 0.82 -26.77 4.44
CA LEU A 653 0.46 -27.72 5.50
C LEU A 653 -0.48 -27.10 6.53
N ARG A 654 -0.14 -25.92 7.03
CA ARG A 654 -0.92 -25.23 8.06
C ARG A 654 -2.33 -24.91 7.57
N ARG A 655 -2.49 -24.43 6.34
CA ARG A 655 -3.79 -24.04 5.77
C ARG A 655 -4.63 -25.24 5.39
N ILE A 656 -4.07 -26.25 4.73
CA ILE A 656 -4.83 -27.44 4.33
C ILE A 656 -5.36 -28.21 5.54
N ARG A 657 -4.58 -28.31 6.63
CA ARG A 657 -5.05 -28.91 7.90
C ARG A 657 -6.27 -28.17 8.46
N ARG A 658 -6.23 -26.83 8.47
CA ARG A 658 -7.36 -25.99 8.93
C ARG A 658 -8.60 -26.16 8.06
N LEU A 659 -8.43 -26.17 6.74
CA LEU A 659 -9.51 -26.36 5.77
C LEU A 659 -10.14 -27.75 5.86
N LEU A 660 -9.33 -28.81 5.99
CA LEU A 660 -9.82 -30.17 6.18
C LEU A 660 -10.57 -30.33 7.51
N ALA A 661 -10.03 -29.77 8.59
CA ALA A 661 -10.71 -29.76 9.88
C ALA A 661 -12.07 -29.05 9.78
N HIS A 662 -12.12 -27.89 9.12
CA HIS A 662 -13.35 -27.16 8.87
C HIS A 662 -14.37 -28.02 8.08
N HIS A 663 -14.01 -28.51 6.89
CA HIS A 663 -14.92 -29.29 6.05
C HIS A 663 -15.40 -30.58 6.71
N ARG A 664 -14.56 -31.27 7.50
CA ARG A 664 -14.99 -32.45 8.26
C ARG A 664 -16.08 -32.15 9.29
N THR A 665 -16.15 -30.93 9.80
CA THR A 665 -17.17 -30.50 10.77
C THR A 665 -18.40 -29.87 10.11
N THR A 666 -18.26 -29.27 8.93
CA THR A 666 -19.32 -28.48 8.30
C THR A 666 -20.02 -29.16 7.13
N THR A 667 -19.39 -30.11 6.45
CA THR A 667 -19.97 -30.78 5.28
C THR A 667 -20.04 -32.30 5.46
N PRO A 668 -21.11 -32.96 4.95
CA PRO A 668 -21.27 -34.41 5.08
C PRO A 668 -20.22 -35.19 4.27
N ALA A 669 -19.67 -34.58 3.22
CA ALA A 669 -18.58 -35.12 2.43
C ALA A 669 -17.50 -34.05 2.18
N LEU A 670 -16.25 -34.49 2.03
CA LEU A 670 -15.14 -33.60 1.67
C LEU A 670 -15.34 -33.05 0.25
N PRO A 671 -15.01 -31.76 -0.03
CA PRO A 671 -15.02 -31.22 -1.38
C PRO A 671 -14.13 -32.00 -2.35
N ALA A 672 -14.50 -32.02 -3.63
CA ALA A 672 -13.74 -32.75 -4.65
C ALA A 672 -12.30 -32.23 -4.78
N TRP A 673 -12.11 -30.91 -4.80
CA TRP A 673 -10.79 -30.31 -4.88
C TRP A 673 -9.92 -30.66 -3.66
N CYS A 674 -10.49 -30.78 -2.44
CA CYS A 674 -9.73 -31.19 -1.25
C CYS A 674 -9.18 -32.61 -1.40
N ARG A 675 -10.01 -33.55 -1.92
CA ARG A 675 -9.58 -34.93 -2.17
C ARG A 675 -8.45 -34.96 -3.19
N THR A 676 -8.59 -34.22 -4.29
CA THR A 676 -7.54 -34.10 -5.31
C THR A 676 -6.29 -33.41 -4.77
N PHE A 677 -6.42 -32.37 -3.94
CA PHE A 677 -5.29 -31.68 -3.33
C PHE A 677 -4.46 -32.61 -2.45
N VAL A 678 -5.14 -33.46 -1.66
CA VAL A 678 -4.46 -34.45 -0.81
C VAL A 678 -3.75 -35.49 -1.65
N THR A 679 -4.39 -36.07 -2.67
CA THR A 679 -3.76 -37.10 -3.51
C THR A 679 -2.61 -36.54 -4.36
N THR A 680 -2.80 -35.37 -4.98
CA THR A 680 -1.77 -34.66 -5.74
C THR A 680 -0.60 -34.27 -4.84
N GLY A 681 -0.86 -33.66 -3.68
CA GLY A 681 0.17 -33.26 -2.72
C GLY A 681 0.94 -34.43 -2.16
N TYR A 682 0.28 -35.55 -1.88
CA TYR A 682 0.94 -36.76 -1.38
C TYR A 682 1.93 -37.30 -2.41
N ALA A 683 1.51 -37.47 -3.67
CA ALA A 683 2.39 -37.93 -4.74
C ALA A 683 3.51 -36.93 -5.06
N HIS A 684 3.17 -35.63 -5.10
CA HIS A 684 4.10 -34.56 -5.42
C HIS A 684 5.20 -34.42 -4.35
N TYR A 685 4.83 -34.34 -3.07
CA TYR A 685 5.83 -34.26 -2.00
C TYR A 685 6.63 -35.55 -1.83
N CYS A 686 6.06 -36.76 -2.08
CA CYS A 686 6.89 -37.97 -2.15
C CYS A 686 7.97 -37.86 -3.24
N THR A 687 7.65 -37.22 -4.37
CA THR A 687 8.59 -37.04 -5.48
C THR A 687 9.69 -36.03 -5.16
N LEU A 688 9.35 -34.92 -4.49
CA LEU A 688 10.32 -33.86 -4.15
C LEU A 688 11.15 -34.17 -2.89
N LEU A 689 10.66 -35.02 -1.99
CA LEU A 689 11.26 -35.27 -0.67
C LEU A 689 12.74 -35.66 -0.74
N PRO A 690 13.20 -36.60 -1.61
CA PRO A 690 14.62 -36.97 -1.68
C PRO A 690 15.51 -35.78 -2.04
N THR A 691 15.10 -34.97 -3.03
CA THR A 691 15.84 -33.79 -3.48
C THR A 691 15.86 -32.71 -2.39
N ALA A 692 14.74 -32.46 -1.73
CA ALA A 692 14.62 -31.47 -0.64
C ALA A 692 15.51 -31.82 0.57
N PHE A 693 15.72 -33.12 0.84
CA PHE A 693 16.66 -33.57 1.87
C PHE A 693 18.12 -33.24 1.51
N VAL A 694 18.52 -33.35 0.24
CA VAL A 694 19.92 -33.15 -0.20
C VAL A 694 20.23 -31.68 -0.47
N ASP A 695 19.27 -30.91 -0.97
CA ASP A 695 19.45 -29.51 -1.37
C ASP A 695 19.81 -28.59 -0.18
N GLU A 696 20.99 -27.98 -0.19
CA GLU A 696 21.45 -27.08 0.88
C GLU A 696 20.60 -25.81 1.02
N SER A 697 19.95 -25.36 -0.05
CA SER A 697 19.12 -24.15 -0.04
C SER A 697 17.76 -24.38 0.64
N THR A 698 17.27 -25.62 0.66
CA THR A 698 16.04 -25.98 1.36
C THR A 698 16.28 -26.09 2.87
N GLY A 699 15.54 -25.29 3.65
CA GLY A 699 15.63 -25.31 5.11
C GLY A 699 15.00 -26.53 5.78
N VAL A 700 15.39 -26.78 7.04
CA VAL A 700 14.89 -27.89 7.88
C VAL A 700 13.38 -27.79 8.11
N ARG A 701 12.85 -26.57 8.24
CA ARG A 701 11.43 -26.31 8.45
C ARG A 701 10.58 -26.78 7.26
N GLN A 702 11.04 -26.53 6.04
CA GLN A 702 10.36 -26.92 4.80
C GLN A 702 10.26 -28.45 4.71
N VAL A 703 11.38 -29.15 4.91
CA VAL A 703 11.42 -30.63 4.90
C VAL A 703 10.53 -31.21 6.00
N GLY A 704 10.58 -30.63 7.21
CA GLY A 704 9.70 -31.00 8.32
C GLY A 704 8.22 -30.85 7.97
N ALA A 705 7.83 -29.76 7.31
CA ALA A 705 6.47 -29.54 6.84
C ALA A 705 6.05 -30.51 5.73
N MET A 706 6.94 -30.88 4.80
CA MET A 706 6.62 -31.92 3.80
C MET A 706 6.32 -33.26 4.46
N LEU A 707 7.17 -33.70 5.39
CA LEU A 707 6.92 -34.90 6.19
C LEU A 707 5.62 -34.76 7.00
N GLY A 708 5.37 -33.57 7.54
CA GLY A 708 4.16 -33.26 8.30
C GLY A 708 2.90 -33.40 7.45
N PHE A 709 2.96 -32.96 6.19
CA PHE A 709 1.90 -33.19 5.21
C PHE A 709 1.72 -34.67 4.95
N LEU A 710 2.79 -35.37 4.56
CA LEU A 710 2.75 -36.77 4.16
C LEU A 710 2.19 -37.67 5.27
N PHE A 711 2.70 -37.55 6.50
CA PHE A 711 2.22 -38.37 7.62
C PHE A 711 0.81 -37.98 8.09
N SER A 712 0.48 -36.67 8.17
CA SER A 712 -0.84 -36.26 8.65
C SER A 712 -1.97 -36.53 7.64
N MET A 713 -1.63 -36.62 6.35
CA MET A 713 -2.57 -36.90 5.27
C MET A 713 -2.59 -38.37 4.84
N GLU A 714 -1.65 -39.20 5.31
CA GLU A 714 -1.45 -40.59 4.87
C GLU A 714 -2.76 -41.39 4.87
N SER A 715 -3.45 -41.48 6.01
CA SER A 715 -4.69 -42.26 6.12
C SER A 715 -5.76 -41.82 5.10
N LEU A 716 -5.88 -40.50 4.87
CA LEU A 716 -6.82 -39.96 3.89
C LEU A 716 -6.35 -40.25 2.45
N ALA A 717 -5.06 -40.05 2.15
CA ALA A 717 -4.48 -40.32 0.85
C ALA A 717 -4.62 -41.80 0.44
N LEU A 718 -4.35 -42.73 1.35
CA LEU A 718 -4.51 -44.17 1.14
C LEU A 718 -5.97 -44.54 0.85
N SER A 719 -6.93 -43.95 1.60
CA SER A 719 -8.36 -44.17 1.36
C SER A 719 -8.83 -43.66 -0.02
N LEU A 720 -8.07 -42.73 -0.62
CA LEU A 720 -8.32 -42.15 -1.93
C LEU A 720 -7.49 -42.81 -3.06
N GLY A 721 -6.76 -43.88 -2.76
CA GLY A 721 -6.03 -44.69 -3.74
C GLY A 721 -4.55 -44.38 -3.90
N CYS A 722 -3.94 -43.57 -3.01
CA CYS A 722 -2.48 -43.46 -2.95
C CYS A 722 -1.85 -44.73 -2.37
N ASP A 723 -0.57 -44.96 -2.68
CA ASP A 723 0.19 -46.11 -2.17
C ASP A 723 1.25 -45.66 -1.15
N ARG A 724 1.29 -46.35 0.00
CA ARG A 724 2.28 -46.13 1.05
C ARG A 724 3.71 -46.40 0.57
N SER A 725 3.88 -47.31 -0.40
CA SER A 725 5.18 -47.64 -0.98
C SER A 725 5.90 -46.42 -1.55
N GLN A 726 5.17 -45.42 -2.06
CA GLN A 726 5.74 -44.16 -2.58
C GLN A 726 6.50 -43.37 -1.52
N LEU A 727 5.95 -43.31 -0.31
CA LEU A 727 6.56 -42.62 0.82
C LEU A 727 7.77 -43.38 1.36
N GLU A 728 7.66 -44.71 1.47
CA GLU A 728 8.77 -45.57 1.91
C GLU A 728 9.97 -45.49 0.95
N LEU A 729 9.70 -45.50 -0.36
CA LEU A 729 10.73 -45.31 -1.38
C LEU A 729 11.35 -43.90 -1.33
N ALA A 730 10.53 -42.86 -1.17
CA ALA A 730 11.02 -41.48 -1.06
C ALA A 730 11.94 -41.30 0.17
N VAL A 731 11.55 -41.84 1.32
CA VAL A 731 12.38 -41.81 2.54
C VAL A 731 13.65 -42.66 2.36
N ALA A 732 13.56 -43.82 1.69
CA ALA A 732 14.73 -44.65 1.41
C ALA A 732 15.73 -44.00 0.43
N GLN A 733 15.25 -43.13 -0.46
CA GLN A 733 16.08 -42.39 -1.43
C GLN A 733 16.68 -41.10 -0.86
N ALA A 734 16.23 -40.64 0.31
CA ALA A 734 16.75 -39.45 0.96
C ALA A 734 18.10 -39.73 1.64
N HIS A 735 19.15 -39.00 1.25
CA HIS A 735 20.51 -39.15 1.79
C HIS A 735 21.11 -37.77 2.14
N PRO A 736 20.56 -37.05 3.14
CA PRO A 736 21.07 -35.74 3.53
C PRO A 736 22.45 -35.86 4.22
N GLU A 737 23.32 -34.89 3.99
CA GLU A 737 24.60 -34.78 4.72
C GLU A 737 24.49 -33.84 5.93
N ALA A 738 23.57 -32.86 5.87
CA ALA A 738 23.39 -31.88 6.93
C ALA A 738 22.83 -32.52 8.22
N PRO A 739 23.47 -32.31 9.39
CA PRO A 739 23.05 -32.87 10.69
C PRO A 739 21.56 -32.74 11.03
N ALA A 740 20.99 -31.54 10.84
CA ALA A 740 19.59 -31.28 11.16
C ALA A 740 18.63 -32.07 10.25
N LYS A 741 18.99 -32.28 8.98
CA LYS A 741 18.20 -33.06 8.03
C LYS A 741 18.36 -34.56 8.24
N LEU A 742 19.55 -35.02 8.66
CA LEU A 742 19.76 -36.40 9.11
C LEU A 742 18.84 -36.76 10.29
N ALA A 743 18.72 -35.87 11.29
CA ALA A 743 17.80 -36.06 12.39
C ALA A 743 16.33 -36.15 11.95
N LEU A 744 15.89 -35.30 11.00
CA LEU A 744 14.56 -35.41 10.39
C LEU A 744 14.35 -36.73 9.66
N LEU A 745 15.36 -37.20 8.91
CA LEU A 745 15.30 -38.48 8.21
C LEU A 745 15.17 -39.65 9.19
N TRP A 746 15.93 -39.63 10.28
CA TRP A 746 15.82 -40.65 11.33
C TRP A 746 14.45 -40.65 12.00
N ALA A 747 13.89 -39.47 12.27
CA ALA A 747 12.53 -39.34 12.78
C ALA A 747 11.49 -39.89 11.79
N ALA A 748 11.64 -39.61 10.49
CA ALA A 748 10.78 -40.16 9.45
C ALA A 748 10.87 -41.69 9.35
N ARG A 749 12.09 -42.25 9.41
CA ARG A 749 12.31 -43.71 9.41
C ARG A 749 11.73 -44.36 10.66
N HIS A 750 11.80 -43.70 11.81
CA HIS A 750 11.15 -44.16 13.03
C HIS A 750 9.63 -44.21 12.88
N GLN A 751 9.02 -43.13 12.37
CA GLN A 751 7.58 -43.06 12.11
C GLN A 751 7.09 -44.13 11.12
N LEU A 752 7.93 -44.51 10.14
CA LEU A 752 7.64 -45.61 9.20
C LEU A 752 7.91 -47.01 9.77
N GLY A 753 8.47 -47.14 10.98
CA GLY A 753 8.85 -48.43 11.58
C GLY A 753 10.16 -49.02 11.06
N LEU A 754 10.93 -48.27 10.28
CA LEU A 754 12.22 -48.67 9.69
C LEU A 754 13.41 -48.47 10.64
N LEU A 755 13.24 -47.69 11.71
CA LEU A 755 14.25 -47.43 12.73
C LEU A 755 13.64 -47.58 14.14
N PRO A 756 14.00 -48.62 14.91
CA PRO A 756 13.53 -48.76 16.29
C PRO A 756 14.03 -47.61 17.18
N LEU A 757 13.20 -47.17 18.12
CA LEU A 757 13.55 -46.07 19.04
C LEU A 757 14.82 -46.37 19.86
N ALA A 758 15.06 -47.63 20.23
CA ALA A 758 16.27 -48.04 20.93
C ALA A 758 17.54 -47.77 20.10
N ARG A 759 17.51 -48.07 18.79
CA ARG A 759 18.63 -47.78 17.89
C ARG A 759 18.81 -46.28 17.68
N LEU A 760 17.73 -45.51 17.61
CA LEU A 760 17.80 -44.05 17.52
C LEU A 760 18.46 -43.42 18.76
N ARG A 761 18.17 -43.97 19.96
CA ARG A 761 18.84 -43.58 21.22
C ARG A 761 20.33 -43.88 21.20
N GLU A 762 20.70 -45.11 20.82
CA GLU A 762 22.10 -45.52 20.71
C GLU A 762 22.87 -44.60 19.74
N GLN A 763 22.30 -44.29 18.58
CA GLN A 763 22.90 -43.36 17.61
C GLN A 763 23.12 -41.98 18.21
N CYS A 764 22.16 -41.43 18.96
CA CYS A 764 22.33 -40.12 19.60
C CYS A 764 23.37 -40.14 20.73
N ALA A 765 23.43 -41.23 21.50
CA ALA A 765 24.45 -41.41 22.53
C ALA A 765 25.86 -41.51 21.93
N GLU A 766 26.02 -42.23 20.81
CA GLU A 766 27.28 -42.32 20.05
C GLU A 766 27.74 -40.95 19.52
N LEU A 767 26.82 -40.12 19.02
CA LEU A 767 27.13 -38.76 18.56
C LEU A 767 27.60 -37.86 19.71
N LEU A 768 26.96 -37.93 20.88
CA LEU A 768 27.35 -37.17 22.07
C LEU A 768 28.69 -37.64 22.64
N ALA A 769 29.01 -38.93 22.51
CA ALA A 769 30.27 -39.51 22.98
C ALA A 769 31.45 -39.23 22.03
N ASN A 770 31.22 -38.77 20.80
CA ASN A 770 32.26 -38.54 19.80
C ASN A 770 32.74 -37.08 19.79
N PRO A 771 33.98 -36.78 20.25
CA PRO A 771 34.48 -35.41 20.34
C PRO A 771 34.52 -34.64 19.01
N LEU A 772 34.61 -35.35 17.87
CA LEU A 772 34.66 -34.74 16.54
C LEU A 772 33.28 -34.26 16.06
N VAL A 773 32.19 -34.80 16.62
CA VAL A 773 30.81 -34.53 16.19
C VAL A 773 30.06 -33.64 17.19
N VAL A 774 30.50 -33.61 18.45
CA VAL A 774 29.95 -32.76 19.53
C VAL A 774 29.68 -31.31 19.11
N PRO A 775 30.55 -30.60 18.36
CA PRO A 775 30.27 -29.23 17.92
C PRO A 775 29.03 -29.11 17.00
N ALA A 776 28.69 -30.16 16.26
CA ALA A 776 27.55 -30.22 15.35
C ALA A 776 26.28 -30.80 16.01
N PHE A 777 26.37 -31.39 17.20
CA PHE A 777 25.24 -31.98 17.91
C PHE A 777 24.02 -31.03 18.07
N PRO A 778 24.20 -29.73 18.38
CA PRO A 778 23.08 -28.79 18.42
C PRO A 778 22.22 -28.74 17.15
N GLN A 779 22.80 -29.00 15.98
CA GLN A 779 22.08 -29.03 14.71
C GLN A 779 21.20 -30.28 14.58
N TYR A 780 21.68 -31.45 15.02
CA TYR A 780 20.85 -32.67 15.09
C TYR A 780 19.63 -32.45 16.01
N LEU A 781 19.87 -31.82 17.17
CA LEU A 781 18.79 -31.53 18.12
C LEU A 781 17.77 -30.54 17.54
N SER A 782 18.21 -29.52 16.80
CA SER A 782 17.31 -28.63 16.05
C SER A 782 16.44 -29.43 15.06
N GLY A 783 17.02 -30.36 14.32
CA GLY A 783 16.29 -31.27 13.44
C GLY A 783 15.22 -32.11 14.16
N PHE A 784 15.53 -32.65 15.34
CA PHE A 784 14.56 -33.40 16.14
C PHE A 784 13.44 -32.52 16.72
N VAL A 785 13.73 -31.27 17.09
CA VAL A 785 12.69 -30.32 17.50
C VAL A 785 11.74 -30.04 16.33
N HIS A 786 12.26 -29.83 15.12
CA HIS A 786 11.44 -29.70 13.92
C HIS A 786 10.67 -30.98 13.57
N ALA A 787 11.18 -32.16 13.94
CA ALA A 787 10.51 -33.44 13.73
C ALA A 787 9.25 -33.63 14.58
N LEU A 788 9.02 -32.81 15.60
CA LEU A 788 7.86 -32.93 16.47
C LEU A 788 6.53 -32.58 15.78
N GLU A 789 6.57 -31.75 14.73
CA GLU A 789 5.38 -31.48 13.91
C GLU A 789 4.93 -32.71 13.09
N PRO A 790 5.81 -33.39 12.33
CA PRO A 790 5.47 -34.64 11.66
C PRO A 790 5.33 -35.85 12.60
N VAL A 791 6.09 -35.90 13.69
CA VAL A 791 6.22 -37.06 14.57
C VAL A 791 6.09 -36.64 16.05
N PRO A 792 4.88 -36.25 16.51
CA PRO A 792 4.68 -35.78 17.87
C PRO A 792 4.97 -36.83 18.95
N GLY A 793 4.92 -38.12 18.59
CA GLY A 793 5.27 -39.24 19.48
C GLY A 793 6.74 -39.26 19.92
N LEU A 794 7.63 -38.51 19.26
CA LEU A 794 9.03 -38.36 19.67
C LEU A 794 9.23 -37.36 20.81
N ALA A 795 8.19 -36.67 21.30
CA ALA A 795 8.34 -35.68 22.38
C ALA A 795 9.12 -36.20 23.61
N PRO A 796 8.87 -37.40 24.16
CA PRO A 796 9.64 -37.92 25.29
C PRO A 796 11.12 -38.11 24.95
N PHE A 797 11.40 -38.60 23.73
CA PHE A 797 12.76 -38.80 23.23
C PHE A 797 13.50 -37.47 23.01
N VAL A 798 12.81 -36.44 22.52
CA VAL A 798 13.41 -35.10 22.36
C VAL A 798 13.75 -34.49 23.72
N VAL A 799 12.85 -34.60 24.72
CA VAL A 799 13.12 -34.13 26.09
C VAL A 799 14.31 -34.89 26.70
N GLU A 800 14.37 -36.21 26.53
CA GLU A 800 15.50 -37.07 26.93
C GLU A 800 16.82 -36.61 26.27
N THR A 801 16.80 -36.38 24.95
CA THR A 801 17.97 -35.97 24.16
C THR A 801 18.43 -34.56 24.51
N MET A 802 17.49 -33.62 24.71
CA MET A 802 17.79 -32.27 25.21
C MET A 802 18.48 -32.37 26.57
N SER A 803 17.90 -33.12 27.51
CA SER A 803 18.46 -33.29 28.86
C SER A 803 19.87 -33.87 28.83
N SER A 804 20.11 -34.84 27.95
CA SER A 804 21.42 -35.47 27.76
C SER A 804 22.44 -34.52 27.13
N ALA A 805 22.00 -33.66 26.20
CA ALA A 805 22.84 -32.62 25.60
C ALA A 805 23.25 -31.56 26.62
N PHE A 806 22.31 -31.08 27.44
CA PHE A 806 22.61 -30.13 28.51
C PHE A 806 23.56 -30.70 29.57
N ALA A 807 23.51 -32.02 29.83
CA ALA A 807 24.40 -32.69 30.76
C ALA A 807 25.79 -33.01 30.18
N GLY A 808 25.89 -33.27 28.87
CA GLY A 808 27.10 -33.80 28.23
C GLY A 808 27.88 -32.83 27.34
N LEU A 809 27.27 -31.73 26.88
CA LEU A 809 27.95 -30.78 25.99
C LEU A 809 28.92 -29.87 26.77
N PRO A 810 30.14 -29.63 26.26
CA PRO A 810 31.10 -28.74 26.91
C PRO A 810 30.69 -27.26 26.76
N ASP A 811 31.03 -26.44 27.75
CA ASP A 811 30.69 -24.99 27.79
C ASP A 811 30.98 -24.21 26.50
N PRO A 812 32.10 -24.43 25.77
CA PRO A 812 32.38 -23.74 24.52
C PRO A 812 31.37 -24.02 23.38
N VAL A 813 30.60 -25.12 23.48
CA VAL A 813 29.54 -25.48 22.52
C VAL A 813 28.16 -25.15 23.08
N LEU A 814 27.93 -25.44 24.37
CA LEU A 814 26.63 -25.23 25.03
C LEU A 814 26.27 -23.75 25.13
N LEU A 815 27.16 -22.90 25.67
CA LEU A 815 26.84 -21.50 25.96
C LEU A 815 26.52 -20.68 24.69
N PRO A 816 27.26 -20.81 23.58
CA PRO A 816 26.91 -20.11 22.33
C PRO A 816 25.62 -20.63 21.66
N TRP A 817 25.20 -21.86 21.95
CA TRP A 817 23.98 -22.45 21.36
C TRP A 817 22.69 -22.01 22.06
N LEU A 818 22.72 -21.70 23.37
CA LEU A 818 21.52 -21.34 24.14
C LEU A 818 20.68 -20.21 23.50
N PRO A 819 21.26 -19.09 23.00
CA PRO A 819 20.48 -18.07 22.31
C PRO A 819 19.76 -18.60 21.08
N THR A 820 20.44 -19.43 20.27
CA THR A 820 19.87 -20.05 19.05
C THR A 820 18.73 -21.00 19.39
N LEU A 821 18.89 -21.81 20.44
CA LEU A 821 17.81 -22.68 20.92
C LEU A 821 16.58 -21.88 21.34
N ILE A 822 16.78 -20.79 22.09
CA ILE A 822 15.69 -19.91 22.53
C ILE A 822 15.01 -19.25 21.33
N THR A 823 15.76 -18.75 20.34
CA THR A 823 15.18 -18.17 19.12
C THR A 823 14.40 -19.20 18.32
N THR A 824 14.93 -20.41 18.11
CA THR A 824 14.24 -21.49 17.39
C THR A 824 12.95 -21.91 18.12
N LEU A 825 12.98 -22.07 19.44
CA LEU A 825 11.80 -22.39 20.24
C LEU A 825 10.79 -21.23 20.30
N ARG A 826 11.24 -19.97 20.26
CA ARG A 826 10.34 -18.80 20.21
C ARG A 826 9.64 -18.66 18.87
N GLU A 827 10.35 -18.86 17.76
CA GLU A 827 9.80 -18.79 16.41
C GLU A 827 8.72 -19.85 16.16
N HIS A 828 8.87 -21.02 16.80
CA HIS A 828 7.94 -22.16 16.68
C HIS A 828 7.11 -22.38 17.97
N GLY A 829 7.11 -21.37 18.83
CA GLY A 829 6.62 -21.41 20.21
C GLY A 829 5.13 -21.71 20.40
N PRO A 830 4.19 -21.28 19.55
CA PRO A 830 2.77 -21.53 19.78
C PRO A 830 2.37 -23.01 19.66
N GLU A 831 3.12 -23.82 18.90
CA GLU A 831 2.75 -25.21 18.58
C GLU A 831 3.68 -26.23 19.26
N LEU A 832 5.01 -26.00 19.26
CA LEU A 832 5.98 -26.98 19.76
C LEU A 832 6.30 -26.85 21.26
N VAL A 833 6.34 -25.62 21.79
CA VAL A 833 6.68 -25.39 23.21
C VAL A 833 5.62 -25.98 24.16
N PRO A 834 4.30 -25.86 23.92
CA PRO A 834 3.31 -26.50 24.78
C PRO A 834 3.42 -28.04 24.82
N LEU A 835 3.91 -28.67 23.75
CA LEU A 835 4.14 -30.12 23.72
C LEU A 835 5.36 -30.48 24.58
N LEU A 836 6.48 -29.79 24.38
CA LEU A 836 7.70 -29.99 25.15
C LEU A 836 7.52 -29.68 26.64
N VAL A 837 6.80 -28.60 26.97
CA VAL A 837 6.50 -28.21 28.36
C VAL A 837 5.60 -29.25 29.02
N ARG A 838 4.53 -29.70 28.36
CA ARG A 838 3.66 -30.77 28.91
C ARG A 838 4.43 -32.07 29.12
N GLU A 839 5.33 -32.41 28.20
CA GLU A 839 6.17 -33.60 28.35
C GLU A 839 7.21 -33.44 29.47
N ALA A 840 7.81 -32.26 29.61
CA ALA A 840 8.72 -31.94 30.70
C ALA A 840 7.99 -31.96 32.07
N GLU A 841 6.81 -31.36 32.17
CA GLU A 841 5.96 -31.41 33.37
C GLU A 841 5.61 -32.85 33.78
N ARG A 842 5.40 -33.74 32.80
CA ARG A 842 5.16 -35.16 33.05
C ARG A 842 6.41 -35.90 33.52
N THR A 843 7.58 -35.45 33.09
CA THR A 843 8.85 -36.17 33.27
C THR A 843 9.61 -35.73 34.53
N PHE A 844 9.72 -34.43 34.77
CA PHE A 844 10.50 -33.86 35.87
C PHE A 844 9.66 -33.70 37.14
N PRO A 845 10.26 -33.85 38.34
CA PRO A 845 9.55 -33.65 39.58
C PRO A 845 9.17 -32.18 39.79
N ALA A 846 8.01 -31.93 40.41
CA ALA A 846 7.46 -30.57 40.58
C ALA A 846 8.17 -29.70 41.63
N THR A 847 9.11 -30.23 42.41
CA THR A 847 9.79 -29.50 43.49
C THR A 847 11.30 -29.76 43.50
N LEU A 848 12.09 -28.75 43.88
CA LEU A 848 13.55 -28.85 43.95
C LEU A 848 14.06 -29.97 44.88
N PRO A 849 13.51 -30.18 46.10
CA PRO A 849 13.96 -31.29 46.94
C PRO A 849 13.67 -32.68 46.37
N ALA A 850 12.62 -32.81 45.54
CA ALA A 850 12.31 -34.05 44.85
C ALA A 850 13.27 -34.32 43.68
N LEU A 851 13.92 -33.28 43.14
CA LEU A 851 14.93 -33.42 42.08
C LEU A 851 16.22 -34.07 42.60
N ASP A 852 16.62 -33.79 43.84
CA ASP A 852 17.84 -34.34 44.45
C ASP A 852 17.82 -35.89 44.57
N ALA A 853 16.63 -36.47 44.66
CA ALA A 853 16.41 -37.92 44.74
C ALA A 853 15.81 -38.51 43.44
N TRP A 854 15.66 -37.71 42.38
CA TRP A 854 15.02 -38.13 41.14
C TRP A 854 16.01 -38.75 40.16
N THR A 855 15.70 -39.96 39.71
CA THR A 855 16.39 -40.62 38.61
C THR A 855 15.58 -40.48 37.33
N PRO A 856 16.17 -40.00 36.22
CA PRO A 856 15.43 -39.86 34.98
C PRO A 856 14.95 -41.23 34.47
N PRO A 857 13.74 -41.30 33.88
CA PRO A 857 13.15 -42.56 33.45
C PRO A 857 13.95 -43.28 32.35
N TRP A 858 14.76 -42.53 31.59
CA TRP A 858 15.67 -43.07 30.58
C TRP A 858 17.03 -43.54 31.13
N ALA A 859 17.35 -43.31 32.41
CA ALA A 859 18.55 -43.85 33.06
C ALA A 859 18.32 -45.22 33.71
N ALA A 860 17.06 -45.64 33.87
CA ALA A 860 16.75 -47.00 34.27
C ALA A 860 17.17 -47.94 33.14
N ALA A 861 18.16 -48.81 33.40
CA ALA A 861 18.47 -49.92 32.50
C ALA A 861 17.17 -50.67 32.19
N PRO A 862 16.93 -51.08 30.93
CA PRO A 862 15.72 -51.81 30.59
C PRO A 862 15.65 -53.02 31.53
N THR A 863 14.69 -52.99 32.45
CA THR A 863 14.29 -54.22 33.14
C THR A 863 13.91 -55.15 32.01
N PRO A 864 14.48 -56.36 31.90
CA PRO A 864 14.12 -57.27 30.82
C PRO A 864 12.62 -57.45 30.90
N SER A 865 11.90 -56.79 29.98
CA SER A 865 10.50 -57.07 29.73
C SER A 865 10.52 -58.53 29.38
N THR A 866 9.94 -59.35 30.26
CA THR A 866 9.63 -60.73 29.92
C THR A 866 8.86 -60.63 28.61
N ALA A 867 9.49 -61.04 27.51
CA ALA A 867 8.81 -61.09 26.24
C ALA A 867 7.52 -61.89 26.48
N PRO A 868 6.35 -61.46 25.97
CA PRO A 868 5.22 -62.36 25.92
C PRO A 868 5.74 -63.61 25.21
N ALA A 869 5.75 -64.74 25.92
CA ALA A 869 6.24 -66.00 25.39
C ALA A 869 5.53 -66.21 24.04
N PRO A 870 6.27 -66.52 22.95
CA PRO A 870 5.61 -66.87 21.71
C PRO A 870 4.63 -68.01 22.01
N SER A 871 3.36 -67.81 21.70
CA SER A 871 2.36 -68.86 21.73
C SER A 871 2.95 -70.06 20.97
N PRO A 872 3.09 -71.25 21.57
CA PRO A 872 3.71 -72.37 20.88
C PRO A 872 2.79 -72.79 19.74
N GLY A 873 3.13 -72.34 18.52
CA GLY A 873 2.56 -72.89 17.31
C GLY A 873 2.92 -74.36 17.23
N THR A 874 1.91 -75.24 17.15
CA THR A 874 2.06 -76.68 16.98
C THR A 874 2.74 -77.00 15.65
N GLY A 875 4.07 -77.05 15.67
CA GLY A 875 4.88 -77.43 14.51
C GLY A 875 4.95 -78.95 14.28
N PRO A 876 5.43 -79.40 13.12
CA PRO A 876 5.53 -80.82 12.73
C PRO A 876 6.35 -81.70 13.71
N VAL A 877 7.26 -81.09 14.48
CA VAL A 877 8.03 -81.77 15.54
C VAL A 877 7.12 -82.27 16.66
N HIS A 878 6.09 -81.51 17.03
CA HIS A 878 5.14 -81.94 18.07
C HIS A 878 4.35 -83.19 17.63
N GLY A 879 3.90 -83.20 16.38
CA GLY A 879 3.20 -84.36 15.81
C GLY A 879 4.07 -85.63 15.75
N LEU A 880 5.37 -85.48 15.44
CA LEU A 880 6.32 -86.59 15.42
C LEU A 880 6.55 -87.19 16.81
N LEU A 881 6.70 -86.34 17.83
CA LEU A 881 6.98 -86.76 19.21
C LEU A 881 5.76 -87.43 19.88
N VAL A 882 4.54 -86.98 19.56
CA VAL A 882 3.31 -87.65 20.01
C VAL A 882 3.09 -88.99 19.31
N ALA A 883 3.47 -89.12 18.03
CA ALA A 883 3.32 -90.37 17.28
C ALA A 883 4.34 -91.45 17.68
N HIS A 884 5.49 -91.07 18.26
CA HIS A 884 6.57 -91.98 18.67
C HIS A 884 7.07 -91.66 20.08
N PRO A 885 6.26 -91.89 21.15
CA PRO A 885 6.56 -91.41 22.50
C PRO A 885 7.66 -92.21 23.22
N GLU A 886 7.95 -93.44 22.79
CA GLU A 886 8.80 -94.40 23.50
C GLU A 886 10.20 -93.87 23.87
N ALA A 887 10.83 -93.13 22.96
CA ALA A 887 12.14 -92.54 23.20
C ALA A 887 12.09 -91.39 24.22
N VAL A 888 11.01 -90.61 24.20
CA VAL A 888 10.80 -89.49 25.13
C VAL A 888 10.43 -90.00 26.51
N ASP A 889 9.60 -91.05 26.59
CA ASP A 889 9.22 -91.71 27.84
C ASP A 889 10.43 -92.34 28.55
N ALA A 890 11.34 -92.97 27.79
CA ALA A 890 12.58 -93.52 28.33
C ALA A 890 13.51 -92.43 28.92
N VAL A 891 13.62 -91.28 28.24
CA VAL A 891 14.39 -90.13 28.72
C VAL A 891 13.72 -89.49 29.93
N ALA A 892 12.39 -89.37 29.94
CA ALA A 892 11.62 -88.85 31.07
C ALA A 892 11.79 -89.73 32.32
N ALA A 893 11.78 -91.06 32.16
CA ALA A 893 12.06 -92.00 33.24
C ALA A 893 13.49 -91.88 33.78
N LEU A 894 14.48 -91.71 32.90
CA LEU A 894 15.88 -91.50 33.30
C LEU A 894 16.05 -90.21 34.12
N LEU A 895 15.31 -89.17 33.77
CA LEU A 895 15.36 -87.86 34.42
C LEU A 895 14.40 -87.71 35.62
N GLY A 896 13.68 -88.77 36.00
CA GLY A 896 12.78 -88.76 37.15
C GLY A 896 11.48 -87.98 36.97
N CYS A 897 11.07 -87.70 35.74
CA CYS A 897 9.82 -86.99 35.42
C CYS A 897 8.63 -87.94 35.56
N SER A 898 7.82 -87.76 36.61
CA SER A 898 6.70 -88.67 36.96
C SER A 898 5.33 -88.25 36.39
N GLY A 899 5.29 -87.29 35.45
CA GLY A 899 4.07 -86.86 34.76
C GLY A 899 3.94 -87.50 33.38
N GLY A 900 2.79 -88.10 33.07
CA GLY A 900 2.48 -88.55 31.71
C GLY A 900 2.28 -87.39 30.72
N TRP A 901 2.19 -87.70 29.43
CA TRP A 901 1.92 -86.71 28.37
C TRP A 901 0.65 -85.92 28.66
N GLN A 902 0.77 -84.59 28.74
CA GLN A 902 -0.36 -83.72 29.00
C GLN A 902 -1.01 -83.25 27.69
N PRO A 903 -2.35 -83.34 27.55
CA PRO A 903 -3.04 -82.76 26.41
C PRO A 903 -3.00 -81.23 26.47
N LEU A 904 -2.70 -80.58 25.34
CA LEU A 904 -2.77 -79.13 25.18
C LEU A 904 -4.24 -78.69 25.22
N ALA A 905 -4.65 -78.00 26.29
CA ALA A 905 -5.91 -77.26 26.30
C ALA A 905 -5.71 -75.96 25.49
N GLU A 906 -6.56 -75.72 24.48
CA GLU A 906 -6.57 -74.47 23.72
C GLU A 906 -6.75 -73.28 24.66
N GLY A 907 -5.71 -72.45 24.78
CA GLY A 907 -5.77 -71.18 25.51
C GLY A 907 -5.37 -71.21 27.00
N GLY A 908 -4.87 -72.34 27.53
CA GLY A 908 -4.35 -72.41 28.90
C GLY A 908 -2.82 -72.22 28.96
N THR A 909 -2.33 -71.36 29.86
CA THR A 909 -0.90 -71.28 30.19
C THR A 909 -0.44 -72.64 30.74
N PRO A 910 0.59 -73.30 30.17
CA PRO A 910 1.08 -74.56 30.71
C PRO A 910 1.64 -74.33 32.14
N PRO A 911 1.41 -75.24 33.10
CA PRO A 911 1.99 -75.12 34.42
C PRO A 911 3.52 -75.14 34.30
N GLY A 912 4.15 -74.01 34.57
CA GLY A 912 5.57 -73.73 34.31
C GLY A 912 6.56 -74.40 35.26
N ASP A 913 6.30 -75.63 35.72
CA ASP A 913 7.04 -76.22 36.83
C ASP A 913 7.89 -77.45 36.47
N GLY A 914 7.65 -78.11 35.33
CA GLY A 914 8.43 -79.30 34.95
C GLY A 914 9.85 -78.97 34.47
N ALA A 915 9.98 -77.95 33.60
CA ALA A 915 11.26 -77.56 33.02
C ALA A 915 12.18 -76.85 34.03
N SER A 916 11.61 -76.05 34.94
CA SER A 916 12.34 -75.39 36.03
C SER A 916 12.92 -76.41 37.01
N VAL A 917 12.15 -77.44 37.40
CA VAL A 917 12.61 -78.51 38.29
C VAL A 917 13.74 -79.34 37.65
N LEU A 918 13.63 -79.65 36.35
CA LEU A 918 14.70 -80.35 35.61
C LEU A 918 16.00 -79.55 35.51
N LEU A 919 15.89 -78.25 35.19
CA LEU A 919 17.05 -77.35 35.09
C LEU A 919 17.69 -77.12 36.47
N ALA A 920 16.91 -77.11 37.55
CA ALA A 920 17.42 -77.06 38.92
C ALA A 920 18.07 -78.37 39.37
N ALA A 921 17.55 -79.53 38.95
CA ALA A 921 18.08 -80.84 39.30
C ALA A 921 19.36 -81.21 38.52
N HIS A 922 19.50 -80.71 37.28
CA HIS A 922 20.65 -80.98 36.40
C HIS A 922 21.30 -79.68 35.88
N PRO A 923 21.85 -78.82 36.77
CA PRO A 923 22.37 -77.51 36.40
C PRO A 923 23.62 -77.56 35.52
N ALA A 924 24.33 -78.69 35.50
CA ALA A 924 25.50 -78.92 34.65
C ALA A 924 25.16 -78.84 33.15
N THR A 925 23.95 -79.26 32.75
CA THR A 925 23.49 -79.19 31.35
C THR A 925 23.23 -77.75 30.93
N ALA A 926 22.60 -76.95 31.81
CA ALA A 926 22.38 -75.53 31.58
C ALA A 926 23.70 -74.75 31.50
N HIS A 927 24.67 -75.09 32.36
CA HIS A 927 26.03 -74.54 32.28
C HIS A 927 26.73 -74.92 30.97
N ALA A 928 26.69 -76.19 30.57
CA ALA A 928 27.33 -76.63 29.33
C ALA A 928 26.75 -75.95 28.09
N VAL A 929 25.42 -75.77 28.01
CA VAL A 929 24.76 -75.03 26.93
C VAL A 929 25.10 -73.54 26.97
N ALA A 930 25.17 -72.93 28.17
CA ALA A 930 25.58 -71.54 28.31
C ALA A 930 27.03 -71.32 27.84
N THR A 931 27.94 -72.25 28.11
CA THR A 931 29.30 -72.20 27.58
C THR A 931 29.32 -72.35 26.05
N LEU A 932 28.45 -73.18 25.48
CA LEU A 932 28.37 -73.43 24.03
C LEU A 932 27.70 -72.31 23.23
N LEU A 933 26.94 -71.44 23.90
CA LEU A 933 26.32 -70.23 23.33
C LEU A 933 27.16 -68.96 23.55
N ALA A 934 28.21 -69.05 24.37
CA ALA A 934 29.15 -67.97 24.64
C ALA A 934 30.38 -68.01 23.70
N ASP A 935 30.64 -69.15 23.06
CA ASP A 935 31.46 -69.30 21.85
C ASP A 935 30.60 -69.09 20.59
#